data_AF-A0A933IAL8-F1
#
_entry.id   AF-A0A933IAL8-F1
#
_cell.length_a   1.000
_cell.length_b   1.000
_cell.length_c   1.000
_cell.angle_alpha   90.00
_cell.angle_beta   90.00
_cell.angle_gamma   90.00
#
_symmetry.space_group_name_H-M   'P 1'
#
loop_
_entity.id
_entity.type
_entity.pdbx_description
1 polymer ?
#
loop_
_entity_poly.entity_id
_entity_poly.type
_entity_poly.pdbx_seq_one_letter_code
_entity_poly.pdbx_strand_id
1 'polypeptide(L)'
;MHKYLSMASLLAISLLALNLGTVSSPYQSPYFSVNKAEYFRYEMVFLNYKPDYSQNINPDSSAVSVKFFFADTAITSPGDCREITLRYDQNQRSWRGTWPLPWNPPLGGYKAVLSVSTKQSKVDSTTLLQTYANTEKNSDSTTLLPSYVTTLLLSDSTTFLVKSRTPKSIPAGFCVMTIESSRDVSRTALRSPYNATRKWQNFGDWAKFLGADAVWFSLGWTIEGHPGINDQNPWVKDNFKALPRLAEEAHKQGLQFGGYVGSYLLWGPPLKKLKYEYSIETSQDAVFRNHHVNLDDAKRRDDIVKALKILEQEPNVDFIGLDYIRPGAGGYETVNQFVELMNIQTPKGWNKWPPNQRILWVARQVRLRDLNPVHARWQWWQAHRTALAVVKLMEGSGVTKPVWGFTLGWDKGHEHGQDPCMMNDAGLDIDAVMMYESTAKYCWQMTSDWSNYLKGDEAQLLVGQEVDWPLLQNSVNPPAPEEMYWRWTDAIKGYTDGGRIKGMFWHDMFRDLRGRKGPYSSREWLIAGAAGFSKLRQELGLHPLTARLMTSDNSLSLSLKLLSPVNNLNIEALTPNSPLRQKNFDLASSLPDTVIRLGNIPKSGLAAYRLTWGSSDRRNQIVVFSYFPQTYLNQPFRQWQAFRSGGDILFAHQSESKSYKLALKAGQLARAKGLAVNHTSIDSLFPNLAYKYSRIIITLTDSLTGSQQQALQKWFATTGNVQNTSLINSGLSKTLPSPAGLTEWETGSLASLGFARFLQATPSTPIKPGLKSFIRLAIQQ
;
A
#
# COMPACT_ATOMS: atom_id res chain seq x y z
N MET A 1 12.33 44.71 54.31
CA MET A 1 12.68 45.70 53.25
C MET A 1 13.64 45.18 52.17
N HIS A 2 14.53 44.20 52.40
CA HIS A 2 15.55 43.79 51.40
C HIS A 2 15.10 42.93 50.18
N LYS A 3 13.80 42.62 49.99
CA LYS A 3 13.33 41.83 48.83
C LYS A 3 12.79 42.64 47.64
N TYR A 4 12.70 43.97 47.74
CA TYR A 4 12.13 44.82 46.68
C TYR A 4 13.16 45.56 45.81
N LEU A 5 14.43 45.65 46.22
CA LEU A 5 15.45 46.32 45.38
C LEU A 5 16.00 45.44 44.24
N SER A 6 16.01 44.10 44.36
CA SER A 6 16.63 43.25 43.32
C SER A 6 15.79 43.09 42.04
N MET A 7 14.47 43.32 42.09
CA MET A 7 13.61 43.28 40.89
C MET A 7 13.71 44.56 40.05
N ALA A 8 13.96 45.73 40.67
CA ALA A 8 14.07 46.99 39.94
C ALA A 8 15.31 47.02 39.03
N SER A 9 16.45 46.48 39.50
CA SER A 9 17.69 46.40 38.72
C SER A 9 17.59 45.45 37.52
N LEU A 10 16.86 44.34 37.67
CA LEU A 10 16.63 43.39 36.58
C LEU A 10 15.71 43.97 35.49
N LEU A 11 14.65 44.71 35.86
CA LEU A 11 13.81 45.40 34.87
C LEU A 11 14.58 46.49 34.10
N ALA A 12 15.44 47.25 34.78
CA ALA A 12 16.23 48.30 34.14
C ALA A 12 17.23 47.74 33.11
N ILE A 13 17.87 46.61 33.40
CA ILE A 13 18.79 45.94 32.46
C ILE A 13 18.01 45.35 31.27
N SER A 14 16.81 44.80 31.49
CA SER A 14 15.92 44.36 30.40
C SER A 14 15.45 45.50 29.50
N LEU A 15 15.22 46.70 30.06
CA LEU A 15 14.78 47.88 29.31
C LEU A 15 15.90 48.57 28.52
N LEU A 16 17.16 48.55 29.00
CA LEU A 16 18.30 49.01 28.19
C LEU A 16 18.62 48.06 27.02
N ALA A 17 18.42 46.74 27.20
CA ALA A 17 18.59 45.76 26.12
C ALA A 17 17.55 45.90 24.99
N LEU A 18 16.42 46.55 25.25
CA LEU A 18 15.35 46.81 24.27
C LEU A 18 15.51 48.11 23.47
N ASN A 19 16.52 48.95 23.78
CA ASN A 19 16.68 50.26 23.14
C ASN A 19 18.08 50.51 22.52
N LEU A 20 18.96 49.51 22.52
CA LEU A 20 20.02 49.43 21.51
C LEU A 20 19.43 48.89 20.21
N GLY A 21 18.61 49.72 19.57
CA GLY A 21 18.23 49.53 18.18
C GLY A 21 19.47 49.56 17.31
N THR A 22 20.07 48.40 17.06
CA THR A 22 20.93 48.23 15.90
C THR A 22 20.12 48.71 14.70
N VAL A 23 20.57 49.79 14.07
CA VAL A 23 20.01 50.25 12.80
C VAL A 23 20.33 49.15 11.79
N SER A 24 19.43 48.17 11.70
CA SER A 24 19.51 47.09 10.73
C SER A 24 19.48 47.76 9.37
N SER A 25 20.60 47.66 8.64
CA SER A 25 20.71 48.21 7.29
C SER A 25 19.45 47.83 6.50
N PRO A 26 18.76 48.79 5.84
CA PRO A 26 17.54 48.50 5.09
C PRO A 26 17.79 47.60 3.87
N TYR A 27 19.07 47.31 3.55
CA TYR A 27 19.48 46.26 2.64
C TYR A 27 19.34 44.88 3.29
N GLN A 28 18.11 44.35 3.29
CA GLN A 28 17.92 42.91 3.39
C GLN A 28 18.46 42.27 2.11
N SER A 29 19.50 41.44 2.26
CA SER A 29 20.06 40.61 1.18
C SER A 29 18.95 39.79 0.48
N PRO A 30 19.12 39.44 -0.81
CA PRO A 30 18.11 38.63 -1.49
C PRO A 30 17.94 37.30 -0.74
N TYR A 31 16.69 36.89 -0.52
CA TYR A 31 16.38 35.77 0.36
C TYR A 31 15.41 34.81 -0.34
N PHE A 32 15.96 33.73 -0.91
CA PHE A 32 15.19 32.56 -1.27
C PHE A 32 15.02 31.61 -0.07
N SER A 33 13.79 31.13 0.13
CA SER A 33 13.41 30.43 1.35
C SER A 33 12.24 29.48 1.15
N VAL A 34 12.15 28.53 2.08
CA VAL A 34 11.01 27.63 2.28
C VAL A 34 10.31 27.96 3.61
N ASN A 35 9.00 27.69 3.72
CA ASN A 35 8.23 28.05 4.90
C ASN A 35 8.45 27.14 6.14
N LYS A 36 9.11 25.99 5.98
CA LYS A 36 9.50 25.07 7.06
C LYS A 36 10.88 24.47 6.78
N ALA A 37 11.59 24.10 7.83
CA ALA A 37 12.83 23.32 7.72
C ALA A 37 12.56 21.82 7.49
N GLU A 38 11.40 21.31 7.91
CA GLU A 38 11.02 19.90 7.83
C GLU A 38 9.60 19.75 7.28
N TYR A 39 9.39 18.71 6.47
CA TYR A 39 8.12 18.36 5.84
C TYR A 39 7.84 16.86 5.96
N PHE A 40 6.58 16.50 6.20
CA PHE A 40 6.08 15.14 5.97
C PHE A 40 5.73 14.91 4.49
N ARG A 41 5.62 13.65 4.05
CA ARG A 41 5.40 13.30 2.63
C ARG A 41 4.09 13.86 2.05
N TYR A 42 3.11 14.19 2.88
CA TYR A 42 1.85 14.81 2.46
C TYR A 42 1.91 16.34 2.34
N GLU A 43 2.97 17.00 2.79
CA GLU A 43 2.97 18.48 2.87
C GLU A 43 3.39 19.15 1.55
N MET A 44 2.92 20.38 1.36
CA MET A 44 3.40 21.26 0.29
C MET A 44 4.57 22.11 0.79
N VAL A 45 5.61 22.21 -0.03
CA VAL A 45 6.73 23.12 0.21
C VAL A 45 6.36 24.50 -0.36
N PHE A 46 6.14 25.49 0.51
CA PHE A 46 5.87 26.86 0.08
C PHE A 46 7.19 27.62 -0.08
N LEU A 47 7.35 28.22 -1.25
CA LEU A 47 8.55 28.91 -1.72
C LEU A 47 8.33 30.42 -1.63
N ASN A 48 9.35 31.15 -1.15
CA ASN A 48 9.35 32.61 -1.14
C ASN A 48 10.73 33.13 -1.55
N TYR A 49 10.75 34.03 -2.53
CA TYR A 49 11.94 34.77 -2.97
C TYR A 49 11.68 36.27 -2.92
N LYS A 50 12.45 36.97 -2.08
CA LYS A 50 12.50 38.43 -2.08
C LYS A 50 13.78 38.88 -2.78
N PRO A 51 13.70 39.58 -3.92
CA PRO A 51 14.87 40.17 -4.55
C PRO A 51 15.38 41.34 -3.71
N ASP A 52 16.69 41.57 -3.70
CA ASP A 52 17.27 42.81 -3.18
C ASP A 52 16.94 43.96 -4.14
N TYR A 53 16.58 45.11 -3.57
CA TYR A 53 16.30 46.35 -4.29
C TYR A 53 17.47 46.80 -5.17
N SER A 54 18.72 46.40 -4.86
CA SER A 54 19.88 46.65 -5.71
C SER A 54 19.83 45.94 -7.08
N GLN A 55 19.09 44.84 -7.20
CA GLN A 55 19.17 43.95 -8.36
C GLN A 55 18.26 44.34 -9.54
N ASN A 56 17.41 45.37 -9.39
CA ASN A 56 16.52 45.88 -10.45
C ASN A 56 15.70 44.81 -11.21
N ILE A 57 15.34 43.72 -10.53
CA ILE A 57 14.56 42.61 -11.10
C ILE A 57 13.12 43.07 -11.35
N ASN A 58 12.82 43.47 -12.59
CA ASN A 58 11.48 43.87 -13.00
C ASN A 58 10.55 42.62 -13.05
N PRO A 59 9.44 42.60 -12.28
CA PRO A 59 8.50 41.48 -12.27
C PRO A 59 7.89 41.12 -13.63
N ASP A 60 7.70 42.10 -14.51
CA ASP A 60 6.99 41.91 -15.79
C ASP A 60 7.89 41.28 -16.88
N SER A 61 9.20 41.52 -16.82
CA SER A 61 10.18 40.99 -17.78
C SER A 61 11.00 39.80 -17.25
N SER A 62 10.93 39.50 -15.96
CA SER A 62 11.68 38.40 -15.34
C SER A 62 10.90 37.09 -15.31
N ALA A 63 11.61 35.97 -15.43
CA ALA A 63 11.12 34.65 -15.11
C ALA A 63 11.93 34.12 -13.91
N VAL A 64 11.22 33.74 -12.84
CA VAL A 64 11.83 33.14 -11.65
C VAL A 64 11.37 31.70 -11.58
N SER A 65 12.31 30.76 -11.60
CA SER A 65 12.03 29.34 -11.57
C SER A 65 12.81 28.61 -10.48
N VAL A 66 12.33 27.44 -10.05
CA VAL A 66 12.93 26.61 -9.01
C VAL A 66 13.00 25.15 -9.43
N LYS A 67 14.17 24.52 -9.28
CA LYS A 67 14.42 23.09 -9.47
C LYS A 67 14.76 22.42 -8.15
N PHE A 68 14.44 21.12 -8.03
CA PHE A 68 14.55 20.36 -6.78
C PHE A 68 15.49 19.17 -6.92
N PHE A 69 16.30 18.92 -5.89
CA PHE A 69 17.34 17.90 -5.89
C PHE A 69 17.33 17.10 -4.59
N PHE A 70 17.63 15.81 -4.71
CA PHE A 70 17.94 14.90 -3.60
C PHE A 70 19.24 14.18 -3.92
N ALA A 71 20.22 14.22 -3.02
CA ALA A 71 21.58 13.70 -3.27
C ALA A 71 22.13 14.12 -4.65
N ASP A 72 22.06 15.43 -4.94
CA ASP A 72 22.44 16.09 -6.21
C ASP A 72 21.74 15.59 -7.49
N THR A 73 20.82 14.63 -7.38
CA THR A 73 19.98 14.15 -8.48
C THR A 73 18.74 15.02 -8.58
N ALA A 74 18.44 15.54 -9.78
CA ALA A 74 17.23 16.32 -10.03
C ALA A 74 15.97 15.45 -9.87
N ILE A 75 15.01 15.93 -9.07
CA ILE A 75 13.79 15.21 -8.70
C ILE A 75 12.59 15.79 -9.45
N THR A 76 11.70 14.90 -9.88
CA THR A 76 10.47 15.24 -10.60
C THR A 76 9.27 15.03 -9.68
N SER A 77 8.40 16.04 -9.57
CA SER A 77 7.14 15.96 -8.82
C SER A 77 5.95 15.59 -9.73
N PRO A 78 4.74 15.32 -9.19
CA PRO A 78 3.64 14.71 -9.92
C PRO A 78 3.29 15.42 -11.24
N GLY A 79 3.00 14.63 -12.27
CA GLY A 79 2.78 15.14 -13.63
C GLY A 79 4.04 15.79 -14.20
N ASP A 80 5.14 15.04 -14.20
CA ASP A 80 6.45 15.33 -14.77
C ASP A 80 7.01 16.75 -14.50
N CYS A 81 6.69 17.31 -13.33
CA CYS A 81 7.08 18.66 -12.95
C CYS A 81 8.52 18.67 -12.42
N ARG A 82 9.46 19.01 -13.29
CA ARG A 82 10.91 19.16 -12.98
C ARG A 82 11.29 20.54 -12.46
N GLU A 83 10.45 21.53 -12.69
CA GLU A 83 10.70 22.94 -12.44
C GLU A 83 9.38 23.67 -12.19
N ILE A 84 9.39 24.64 -11.27
CA ILE A 84 8.24 25.49 -10.93
C ILE A 84 8.57 26.95 -11.21
N THR A 85 7.70 27.63 -11.95
CA THR A 85 7.74 29.08 -12.11
C THR A 85 7.04 29.74 -10.92
N LEU A 86 7.74 30.61 -10.20
CA LEU A 86 7.14 31.43 -9.15
C LEU A 86 6.26 32.53 -9.76
N ARG A 87 5.33 33.07 -8.98
CA ARG A 87 4.47 34.21 -9.36
C ARG A 87 4.76 35.40 -8.45
N TYR A 88 4.82 36.60 -9.00
CA TYR A 88 5.05 37.81 -8.20
C TYR A 88 3.78 38.23 -7.45
N ASP A 89 3.87 38.28 -6.13
CA ASP A 89 2.86 38.80 -5.22
C ASP A 89 3.14 40.29 -4.98
N GLN A 90 2.33 41.16 -5.61
CA GLN A 90 2.49 42.61 -5.52
C GLN A 90 2.29 43.15 -4.10
N ASN A 91 1.45 42.50 -3.29
CA ASN A 91 1.15 42.92 -1.92
C ASN A 91 2.33 42.62 -0.98
N GLN A 92 2.97 41.45 -1.17
CA GLN A 92 4.12 41.03 -0.38
C GLN A 92 5.47 41.45 -0.98
N ARG A 93 5.46 42.03 -2.20
CA ARG A 93 6.62 42.42 -3.00
C ARG A 93 7.64 41.28 -3.16
N SER A 94 7.13 40.08 -3.43
CA SER A 94 7.90 38.82 -3.39
C SER A 94 7.43 37.83 -4.43
N TRP A 95 8.34 37.03 -4.98
CA TRP A 95 8.00 35.87 -5.81
C TRP A 95 7.63 34.68 -4.93
N ARG A 96 6.47 34.07 -5.18
CA ARG A 96 5.91 32.98 -4.36
C ARG A 96 5.50 31.80 -5.22
N GLY A 97 5.53 30.61 -4.64
CA GLY A 97 5.10 29.39 -5.30
C GLY A 97 5.01 28.22 -4.33
N THR A 98 4.63 27.06 -4.86
CA THR A 98 4.35 25.85 -4.08
C THR A 98 4.83 24.62 -4.85
N TRP A 99 5.57 23.75 -4.19
CA TRP A 99 6.01 22.48 -4.76
C TRP A 99 5.34 21.31 -4.03
N PRO A 100 4.54 20.49 -4.73
CA PRO A 100 4.12 19.19 -4.20
C PRO A 100 5.32 18.26 -4.17
N LEU A 101 5.48 17.50 -3.08
CA LEU A 101 6.48 16.44 -3.01
C LEU A 101 6.18 15.35 -4.07
N PRO A 102 7.19 14.60 -4.55
CA PRO A 102 6.97 13.41 -5.35
C PRO A 102 6.10 12.38 -4.63
N TRP A 103 5.58 11.39 -5.37
CA TRP A 103 4.99 10.19 -4.76
C TRP A 103 6.08 9.33 -4.10
N ASN A 104 5.82 8.87 -2.86
CA ASN A 104 6.76 8.18 -1.96
C ASN A 104 8.24 8.64 -2.13
N PRO A 105 8.54 9.91 -1.81
CA PRO A 105 9.85 10.48 -2.06
C PRO A 105 10.89 9.89 -1.08
N PRO A 106 12.16 9.73 -1.49
CA PRO A 106 13.24 9.39 -0.57
C PRO A 106 13.26 10.29 0.66
N LEU A 107 13.42 9.70 1.85
CA LEU A 107 13.55 10.47 3.08
C LEU A 107 14.97 11.06 3.19
N GLY A 108 15.08 12.27 3.74
CA GLY A 108 16.37 12.96 3.93
C GLY A 108 16.38 14.40 3.40
N GLY A 109 17.59 14.92 3.17
CA GLY A 109 17.82 16.31 2.79
C GLY A 109 17.55 16.60 1.32
N TYR A 110 16.78 17.65 1.08
CA TYR A 110 16.47 18.20 -0.24
C TYR A 110 17.08 19.59 -0.41
N LYS A 111 17.39 19.93 -1.66
CA LYS A 111 17.86 21.26 -2.07
C LYS A 111 16.93 21.82 -3.14
N ALA A 112 16.38 23.01 -2.90
CA ALA A 112 15.72 23.81 -3.92
C ALA A 112 16.72 24.83 -4.47
N VAL A 113 16.81 24.95 -5.79
CA VAL A 113 17.69 25.89 -6.50
C VAL A 113 16.83 26.83 -7.32
N LEU A 114 16.90 28.12 -7.00
CA LEU A 114 16.24 29.21 -7.68
C LEU A 114 17.10 29.71 -8.86
N SER A 115 16.46 30.11 -9.94
CA SER A 115 17.10 30.76 -11.08
C SER A 115 16.25 31.95 -11.53
N VAL A 116 16.88 33.11 -11.67
CA VAL A 116 16.24 34.32 -12.20
C VAL A 116 16.79 34.59 -13.59
N SER A 117 15.92 34.74 -14.59
CA SER A 117 16.31 35.10 -15.95
C SER A 117 15.45 36.24 -16.51
N THR A 118 16.01 37.01 -17.44
CA THR A 118 15.23 38.00 -18.20
C THR A 118 14.67 37.40 -19.48
N LYS A 119 13.42 37.73 -19.79
CA LYS A 119 12.90 37.65 -21.15
C LYS A 119 13.49 38.82 -21.94
N GLN A 120 14.66 38.64 -22.53
CA GLN A 120 15.16 39.64 -23.48
C GLN A 120 14.21 39.73 -24.68
N SER A 121 13.93 40.97 -25.07
CA SER A 121 13.19 41.30 -26.28
C SER A 121 13.85 40.66 -27.51
N LYS A 122 13.03 40.36 -28.51
CA LYS A 122 13.41 39.87 -29.84
C LYS A 122 14.71 40.56 -30.30
N VAL A 123 15.81 39.81 -30.40
CA VAL A 123 17.05 40.35 -30.99
C VAL A 123 16.71 40.73 -32.42
N ASP A 124 16.96 41.99 -32.78
CA ASP A 124 16.70 42.42 -34.15
C ASP A 124 17.67 41.67 -35.07
N SER A 125 17.12 40.93 -36.04
CA SER A 125 17.88 40.02 -36.90
C SER A 125 18.96 40.72 -37.72
N THR A 126 18.85 42.05 -37.86
CA THR A 126 19.86 42.95 -38.42
C THR A 126 21.21 42.89 -37.71
N THR A 127 21.25 42.69 -36.38
CA THR A 127 22.52 42.70 -35.62
C THR A 127 23.28 41.38 -35.71
N LEU A 128 22.58 40.24 -35.79
CA LEU A 128 23.20 38.92 -35.97
C LEU A 128 23.70 38.70 -37.41
N LEU A 129 23.06 39.32 -38.40
CA LEU A 129 23.49 39.25 -39.80
C LEU A 129 24.85 39.94 -40.06
N GLN A 130 25.23 40.95 -39.27
CA GLN A 130 26.54 41.61 -39.43
C GLN A 130 27.72 40.75 -38.95
N THR A 131 27.51 39.79 -38.06
CA THR A 131 28.58 38.87 -37.62
C THR A 131 28.76 37.69 -38.58
N TYR A 132 27.68 37.22 -39.22
CA TYR A 132 27.73 36.09 -40.16
C TYR A 132 28.06 36.46 -41.61
N ALA A 133 27.95 37.73 -42.01
CA ALA A 133 28.21 38.17 -43.38
C ALA A 133 29.69 38.05 -43.86
N ASN A 134 30.62 37.66 -42.98
CA ASN A 134 32.05 37.50 -43.31
C ASN A 134 32.49 36.04 -43.54
N THR A 135 31.59 35.05 -43.45
CA THR A 135 31.92 33.64 -43.74
C THR A 135 30.87 32.98 -44.63
N GLU A 136 31.34 32.62 -45.83
CA GLU A 136 30.74 31.71 -46.82
C GLU A 136 29.48 32.16 -47.58
N LYS A 137 29.69 32.38 -48.89
CA LYS A 137 28.63 32.22 -49.90
C LYS A 137 28.33 30.73 -50.07
N ASN A 138 27.21 30.26 -49.55
CA ASN A 138 26.47 29.19 -50.21
C ASN A 138 24.97 29.24 -49.87
N SER A 139 24.17 28.84 -50.84
CA SER A 139 22.71 28.90 -50.79
C SER A 139 22.10 27.74 -50.03
N ASP A 140 21.26 28.02 -49.04
CA ASP A 140 19.92 27.41 -48.96
C ASP A 140 19.01 28.17 -47.97
N SER A 141 17.75 28.40 -48.38
CA SER A 141 16.81 29.28 -47.68
C SER A 141 16.08 28.61 -46.51
N THR A 142 16.83 28.29 -45.45
CA THR A 142 16.22 27.90 -44.17
C THR A 142 15.64 29.11 -43.43
N THR A 143 14.38 28.99 -43.00
CA THR A 143 13.68 30.06 -42.28
C THR A 143 14.22 30.17 -40.86
N LEU A 144 15.12 31.12 -40.62
CA LEU A 144 15.69 31.37 -39.28
C LEU A 144 14.59 31.81 -38.30
N LEU A 145 14.21 30.91 -37.40
CA LEU A 145 13.38 31.24 -36.24
C LEU A 145 14.16 32.21 -35.33
N PRO A 146 13.51 33.27 -34.79
CA PRO A 146 14.18 34.22 -33.91
C PRO A 146 14.70 33.54 -32.64
N SER A 147 16.02 33.53 -32.47
CA SER A 147 16.70 33.02 -31.29
C SER A 147 16.57 34.01 -30.13
N TYR A 148 15.80 33.63 -29.11
CA TYR A 148 15.73 34.38 -27.85
C TYR A 148 16.90 33.98 -26.95
N VAL A 149 17.83 34.90 -26.70
CA VAL A 149 18.88 34.72 -25.70
C VAL A 149 18.26 34.90 -24.32
N THR A 150 18.35 33.89 -23.46
CA THR A 150 17.90 33.97 -22.07
C THR A 150 19.12 34.18 -21.18
N THR A 151 19.25 35.37 -20.59
CA THR A 151 20.36 35.68 -19.68
C THR A 151 19.98 35.28 -18.25
N LEU A 152 20.79 34.42 -17.61
CA LEU A 152 20.69 34.11 -16.18
C LEU A 152 21.25 35.30 -15.38
N LEU A 153 20.43 35.90 -14.52
CA LEU A 153 20.82 37.01 -13.65
C LEU A 153 21.36 36.54 -12.30
N LEU A 154 20.73 35.51 -11.72
CA LEU A 154 20.98 35.05 -10.35
C LEU A 154 20.68 33.56 -10.21
N SER A 155 21.45 32.89 -9.36
CA SER A 155 21.14 31.57 -8.80
C SER A 155 21.26 31.63 -7.27
N ASP A 156 20.30 31.06 -6.56
CA ASP A 156 20.26 30.98 -5.09
C ASP A 156 19.72 29.60 -4.67
N SER A 157 19.91 29.16 -3.43
CA SER A 157 19.40 27.85 -2.99
C SER A 157 19.11 27.76 -1.49
N THR A 158 18.07 27.00 -1.15
CA THR A 158 17.69 26.65 0.23
C THR A 158 17.56 25.14 0.37
N THR A 159 17.67 24.63 1.60
CA THR A 159 17.52 23.21 1.92
C THR A 159 16.37 22.96 2.90
N PHE A 160 15.88 21.72 2.93
CA PHE A 160 14.87 21.23 3.88
C PHE A 160 14.96 19.71 4.03
N LEU A 161 14.35 19.17 5.08
CA LEU A 161 14.25 17.74 5.35
C LEU A 161 12.87 17.20 4.96
N VAL A 162 12.83 16.05 4.29
CA VAL A 162 11.61 15.23 4.17
C VAL A 162 11.72 14.04 5.13
N LYS A 163 10.73 13.89 6.01
CA LYS A 163 10.67 12.86 7.06
C LYS A 163 9.38 12.05 6.99
N SER A 164 9.35 10.92 7.69
CA SER A 164 8.16 10.10 7.90
C SER A 164 7.81 10.01 9.39
N ARG A 165 6.57 9.63 9.70
CA ARG A 165 6.16 9.26 11.06
C ARG A 165 6.44 7.78 11.31
N THR A 166 6.95 7.43 12.49
CA THR A 166 7.01 6.03 12.92
C THR A 166 5.63 5.61 13.47
N PRO A 167 4.96 4.60 12.89
CA PRO A 167 3.68 4.11 13.38
C PRO A 167 3.83 3.25 14.64
N LYS A 168 2.77 3.16 15.45
CA LYS A 168 2.69 2.21 16.57
C LYS A 168 2.73 0.78 16.05
N SER A 169 3.70 -0.02 16.50
CA SER A 169 3.88 -1.38 15.96
C SER A 169 2.72 -2.30 16.31
N ILE A 170 2.28 -3.11 15.35
CA ILE A 170 1.39 -4.25 15.60
C ILE A 170 2.15 -5.58 15.62
N PRO A 171 1.62 -6.64 16.28
CA PRO A 171 2.22 -7.97 16.23
C PRO A 171 2.35 -8.48 14.80
N ALA A 172 3.44 -9.19 14.49
CA ALA A 172 3.55 -9.90 13.23
C ALA A 172 2.45 -10.98 13.12
N GLY A 173 1.87 -11.12 11.92
CA GLY A 173 0.79 -12.08 11.66
C GLY A 173 -0.51 -11.71 12.37
N PHE A 174 -0.76 -10.41 12.58
CA PHE A 174 -1.98 -9.89 13.18
C PHE A 174 -3.15 -10.02 12.19
N CYS A 175 -4.18 -10.77 12.58
CA CYS A 175 -5.30 -11.08 11.71
C CYS A 175 -6.62 -10.58 12.29
N VAL A 176 -7.51 -10.05 11.45
CA VAL A 176 -8.75 -9.40 11.91
C VAL A 176 -9.98 -10.01 11.26
N MET A 177 -11.04 -10.26 12.04
CA MET A 177 -12.39 -10.44 11.50
C MET A 177 -13.16 -9.11 11.60
N THR A 178 -13.74 -8.64 10.50
CA THR A 178 -14.58 -7.43 10.53
C THR A 178 -16.06 -7.78 10.68
N ILE A 179 -16.82 -6.85 11.24
CA ILE A 179 -18.28 -6.91 11.43
C ILE A 179 -18.89 -5.59 10.95
N GLU A 180 -19.55 -5.64 9.80
CA GLU A 180 -20.24 -4.51 9.20
C GLU A 180 -21.76 -4.63 9.37
N SER A 181 -22.36 -3.67 10.06
CA SER A 181 -23.81 -3.62 10.22
C SER A 181 -24.33 -2.24 10.58
N SER A 182 -25.44 -1.86 9.96
CA SER A 182 -26.30 -0.73 10.36
C SER A 182 -27.43 -1.14 11.31
N ARG A 183 -27.41 -2.38 11.83
CA ARG A 183 -28.43 -2.94 12.73
C ARG A 183 -27.83 -3.32 14.08
N ASP A 184 -28.66 -3.35 15.12
CA ASP A 184 -28.27 -3.81 16.46
C ASP A 184 -27.76 -5.26 16.44
N VAL A 185 -26.44 -5.42 16.38
CA VAL A 185 -25.74 -6.71 16.39
C VAL A 185 -26.04 -7.47 17.68
N SER A 186 -26.26 -6.78 18.80
CA SER A 186 -26.53 -7.41 20.11
C SER A 186 -27.90 -8.11 20.19
N ARG A 187 -28.77 -7.91 19.19
CA ARG A 187 -30.04 -8.64 19.02
C ARG A 187 -29.97 -9.77 17.98
N THR A 188 -28.85 -9.92 17.28
CA THR A 188 -28.73 -10.90 16.21
C THR A 188 -28.65 -12.33 16.77
N ALA A 189 -29.52 -13.21 16.26
CA ALA A 189 -29.33 -14.65 16.37
C ALA A 189 -28.19 -15.09 15.44
N LEU A 190 -27.01 -15.32 16.01
CA LEU A 190 -25.81 -15.78 15.33
C LEU A 190 -25.53 -17.23 15.72
N ARG A 191 -25.42 -18.14 14.75
CA ARG A 191 -25.02 -19.53 15.01
C ARG A 191 -23.50 -19.62 15.15
N SER A 192 -23.00 -20.39 16.11
CA SER A 192 -21.57 -20.67 16.24
C SER A 192 -21.09 -21.61 15.14
N PRO A 193 -19.83 -21.51 14.63
CA PRO A 193 -19.22 -22.51 13.76
C PRO A 193 -19.03 -23.88 14.43
N TYR A 194 -19.25 -23.95 15.74
CA TYR A 194 -19.17 -25.13 16.60
C TYR A 194 -20.55 -25.56 17.16
N ASN A 195 -21.66 -25.03 16.62
CA ASN A 195 -23.04 -25.29 17.07
C ASN A 195 -23.40 -24.87 18.51
N ALA A 196 -22.57 -24.05 19.19
CA ALA A 196 -22.88 -23.48 20.49
C ALA A 196 -24.15 -22.60 20.49
N THR A 197 -24.90 -22.63 21.59
CA THR A 197 -26.25 -22.06 21.76
C THR A 197 -26.31 -20.58 22.17
N ARG A 198 -25.16 -19.91 22.30
CA ARG A 198 -25.10 -18.46 22.58
C ARG A 198 -25.72 -17.69 21.39
N LYS A 199 -26.11 -16.42 21.59
CA LYS A 199 -26.73 -15.61 20.53
C LYS A 199 -25.66 -14.77 19.83
N TRP A 200 -25.73 -13.44 19.91
CA TRP A 200 -24.78 -12.52 19.30
C TRP A 200 -23.32 -12.79 19.72
N GLN A 201 -23.09 -13.26 20.96
CA GLN A 201 -21.77 -13.58 21.50
C GLN A 201 -20.97 -14.61 20.68
N ASN A 202 -21.64 -15.38 19.81
CA ASN A 202 -20.97 -16.31 18.90
C ASN A 202 -20.01 -15.60 17.91
N PHE A 203 -20.00 -14.28 17.77
CA PHE A 203 -19.02 -13.59 16.92
C PHE A 203 -17.57 -13.92 17.34
N GLY A 204 -17.32 -14.12 18.64
CA GLY A 204 -16.02 -14.55 19.14
C GLY A 204 -15.65 -15.98 18.73
N ASP A 205 -16.63 -16.87 18.56
CA ASP A 205 -16.40 -18.21 18.01
C ASP A 205 -16.05 -18.16 16.51
N TRP A 206 -16.63 -17.23 15.75
CA TRP A 206 -16.27 -16.98 14.35
C TRP A 206 -14.82 -16.47 14.23
N ALA A 207 -14.47 -15.47 15.04
CA ALA A 207 -13.11 -14.93 15.11
C ALA A 207 -12.08 -16.02 15.51
N LYS A 208 -12.39 -16.85 16.52
CA LYS A 208 -11.54 -17.98 16.93
C LYS A 208 -11.44 -19.08 15.87
N PHE A 209 -12.52 -19.37 15.13
CA PHE A 209 -12.49 -20.34 14.04
C PHE A 209 -11.52 -19.90 12.93
N LEU A 210 -11.53 -18.61 12.58
CA LEU A 210 -10.56 -18.00 11.67
C LEU A 210 -9.14 -17.98 12.25
N GLY A 211 -9.01 -17.97 13.57
CA GLY A 211 -7.76 -17.69 14.28
C GLY A 211 -7.43 -16.19 14.30
N ALA A 212 -8.43 -15.32 14.18
CA ALA A 212 -8.28 -13.86 14.26
C ALA A 212 -7.77 -13.42 15.63
N ASP A 213 -6.96 -12.37 15.64
CA ASP A 213 -6.46 -11.69 16.83
C ASP A 213 -7.47 -10.68 17.38
N ALA A 214 -8.11 -9.94 16.49
CA ALA A 214 -9.04 -8.87 16.82
C ALA A 214 -10.36 -8.97 16.04
N VAL A 215 -11.37 -8.28 16.56
CA VAL A 215 -12.63 -8.01 15.87
C VAL A 215 -12.77 -6.51 15.64
N TRP A 216 -13.03 -6.09 14.40
CA TRP A 216 -13.26 -4.69 14.05
C TRP A 216 -14.71 -4.45 13.66
N PHE A 217 -15.39 -3.54 14.35
CA PHE A 217 -16.83 -3.31 14.24
C PHE A 217 -17.17 -1.93 13.64
N SER A 218 -18.10 -1.91 12.68
CA SER A 218 -18.56 -0.67 12.03
C SER A 218 -19.45 0.17 12.96
N LEU A 219 -18.84 1.05 13.74
CA LEU A 219 -19.53 1.88 14.72
C LEU A 219 -20.31 3.03 14.05
N GLY A 220 -19.59 3.90 13.35
CA GLY A 220 -20.08 5.21 12.92
C GLY A 220 -20.75 5.18 11.55
N TRP A 221 -22.03 4.80 11.49
CA TRP A 221 -22.86 4.88 10.27
C TRP A 221 -23.70 6.15 10.22
N THR A 222 -23.68 6.86 9.08
CA THR A 222 -24.60 7.97 8.79
C THR A 222 -25.49 7.61 7.61
N ILE A 223 -26.77 7.37 7.89
CA ILE A 223 -27.76 6.94 6.90
C ILE A 223 -28.87 7.99 6.82
N GLU A 224 -28.88 8.78 5.74
CA GLU A 224 -29.91 9.79 5.55
C GLU A 224 -31.29 9.15 5.39
N GLY A 225 -32.29 9.71 6.08
CA GLY A 225 -33.64 9.17 6.15
C GLY A 225 -33.85 8.03 7.14
N HIS A 226 -32.80 7.51 7.79
CA HIS A 226 -32.95 6.52 8.86
C HIS A 226 -33.61 7.15 10.11
N PRO A 227 -34.53 6.45 10.80
CA PRO A 227 -35.13 6.93 12.04
C PRO A 227 -34.09 7.39 13.06
N GLY A 228 -34.35 8.56 13.68
CA GLY A 228 -33.48 9.15 14.70
C GLY A 228 -32.22 9.88 14.20
N ILE A 229 -31.93 9.84 12.89
CA ILE A 229 -30.80 10.57 12.30
C ILE A 229 -31.22 11.99 11.89
N ASN A 230 -30.48 13.00 12.37
CA ASN A 230 -30.69 14.42 12.09
C ASN A 230 -29.39 15.23 12.21
N ASP A 231 -29.44 16.54 11.98
CA ASP A 231 -28.27 17.42 12.00
C ASP A 231 -27.51 17.42 13.34
N GLN A 232 -28.17 17.18 14.47
CA GLN A 232 -27.53 17.03 15.79
C GLN A 232 -27.13 15.59 16.13
N ASN A 233 -27.68 14.60 15.42
CA ASN A 233 -27.48 13.17 15.67
C ASN A 233 -27.24 12.45 14.33
N PRO A 234 -26.06 12.58 13.71
CA PRO A 234 -25.80 12.02 12.39
C PRO A 234 -25.55 10.51 12.39
N TRP A 235 -25.66 9.83 13.54
CA TRP A 235 -25.20 8.45 13.73
C TRP A 235 -26.33 7.46 13.98
N VAL A 236 -26.20 6.24 13.44
CA VAL A 236 -27.03 5.08 13.80
C VAL A 236 -26.77 4.72 15.27
N LYS A 237 -27.67 5.17 16.15
CA LYS A 237 -27.47 5.12 17.62
C LYS A 237 -27.30 3.72 18.20
N ASP A 238 -27.85 2.70 17.55
CA ASP A 238 -27.83 1.34 18.10
C ASP A 238 -26.43 0.69 18.07
N ASN A 239 -25.57 1.06 17.12
CA ASN A 239 -24.18 0.60 17.10
C ASN A 239 -23.39 1.13 18.30
N PHE A 240 -23.64 2.39 18.69
CA PHE A 240 -23.03 3.00 19.88
C PHE A 240 -23.54 2.38 21.19
N LYS A 241 -24.78 1.88 21.23
CA LYS A 241 -25.28 1.08 22.38
C LYS A 241 -24.68 -0.33 22.42
N ALA A 242 -24.39 -0.92 21.26
CA ALA A 242 -23.80 -2.25 21.17
C ALA A 242 -22.29 -2.25 21.52
N LEU A 243 -21.59 -1.14 21.26
CA LEU A 243 -20.13 -1.01 21.40
C LEU A 243 -19.56 -1.60 22.71
N PRO A 244 -19.94 -1.15 23.92
CA PRO A 244 -19.31 -1.65 25.15
C PRO A 244 -19.51 -3.16 25.35
N ARG A 245 -20.68 -3.68 24.94
CA ARG A 245 -21.03 -5.10 25.10
C ARG A 245 -20.27 -6.00 24.11
N LEU A 246 -20.06 -5.53 22.88
CA LEU A 246 -19.26 -6.25 21.89
C LEU A 246 -17.77 -6.23 22.25
N ALA A 247 -17.28 -5.09 22.73
CA ALA A 247 -15.92 -4.90 23.19
C ALA A 247 -15.61 -5.79 24.41
N GLU A 248 -16.40 -5.69 25.49
CA GLU A 248 -16.25 -6.52 26.68
C GLU A 248 -16.32 -8.03 26.37
N GLU A 249 -17.24 -8.46 25.50
CA GLU A 249 -17.35 -9.86 25.08
C GLU A 249 -16.14 -10.34 24.26
N ALA A 250 -15.52 -9.48 23.44
CA ALA A 250 -14.30 -9.80 22.72
C ALA A 250 -13.15 -10.07 23.71
N HIS A 251 -12.93 -9.18 24.68
CA HIS A 251 -11.90 -9.35 25.72
C HIS A 251 -12.16 -10.57 26.62
N LYS A 252 -13.42 -10.83 27.03
CA LYS A 252 -13.81 -12.09 27.71
C LYS A 252 -13.46 -13.34 26.93
N GLN A 253 -13.41 -13.23 25.60
CA GLN A 253 -13.04 -14.30 24.69
C GLN A 253 -11.56 -14.30 24.29
N GLY A 254 -10.73 -13.43 24.88
CA GLY A 254 -9.29 -13.32 24.62
C GLY A 254 -8.95 -12.63 23.29
N LEU A 255 -9.93 -11.97 22.67
CA LEU A 255 -9.79 -11.21 21.42
C LEU A 255 -9.58 -9.73 21.74
N GLN A 256 -8.80 -9.06 20.91
CA GLN A 256 -8.77 -7.60 20.89
C GLN A 256 -9.98 -7.03 20.14
N PHE A 257 -10.29 -5.76 20.34
CA PHE A 257 -11.44 -5.11 19.71
C PHE A 257 -11.10 -3.74 19.12
N GLY A 258 -11.73 -3.40 18.00
CA GLY A 258 -11.64 -2.07 17.41
C GLY A 258 -12.99 -1.61 16.88
N GLY A 259 -13.22 -0.30 16.88
CA GLY A 259 -14.40 0.31 16.26
C GLY A 259 -14.01 1.30 15.18
N TYR A 260 -14.77 1.35 14.07
CA TYR A 260 -14.51 2.27 12.96
C TYR A 260 -15.69 3.16 12.60
N VAL A 261 -15.38 4.32 12.01
CA VAL A 261 -16.34 5.33 11.57
C VAL A 261 -16.31 5.45 10.04
N GLY A 262 -17.48 5.39 9.41
CA GLY A 262 -17.65 5.79 8.02
C GLY A 262 -17.50 7.31 7.92
N SER A 263 -16.36 7.77 7.44
CA SER A 263 -15.88 9.14 7.63
C SER A 263 -16.62 10.10 6.71
N TYR A 264 -16.35 10.08 5.41
CA TYR A 264 -16.87 11.08 4.47
C TYR A 264 -17.86 10.56 3.43
N LEU A 265 -18.19 9.25 3.40
CA LEU A 265 -19.36 8.75 2.67
C LEU A 265 -20.60 8.75 3.59
N LEU A 266 -21.75 9.17 3.06
CA LEU A 266 -23.07 8.98 3.68
C LEU A 266 -23.90 7.98 2.88
N TRP A 267 -24.71 7.18 3.57
CA TRP A 267 -25.60 6.19 2.96
C TRP A 267 -27.06 6.66 2.94
N GLY A 268 -27.90 5.96 2.17
CA GLY A 268 -29.31 6.33 1.99
C GLY A 268 -29.53 7.43 0.92
N PRO A 269 -30.78 7.84 0.67
CA PRO A 269 -31.10 8.89 -0.29
C PRO A 269 -30.48 10.24 0.12
N PRO A 270 -30.02 11.09 -0.83
CA PRO A 270 -29.33 12.33 -0.53
C PRO A 270 -30.32 13.45 -0.18
N LEU A 271 -30.94 13.36 1.00
CA LEU A 271 -31.98 14.29 1.47
C LEU A 271 -31.42 15.67 1.87
N LYS A 272 -30.11 15.77 2.09
CA LYS A 272 -29.37 17.00 2.47
C LYS A 272 -29.82 17.58 3.82
N LYS A 273 -30.45 16.77 4.67
CA LYS A 273 -31.03 17.20 5.96
C LYS A 273 -29.99 17.42 7.06
N LEU A 274 -28.76 16.93 6.87
CA LEU A 274 -27.68 16.95 7.85
C LEU A 274 -26.85 18.24 7.86
N LYS A 275 -27.12 19.16 6.92
CA LYS A 275 -26.47 20.48 6.78
C LYS A 275 -24.94 20.42 6.59
N TYR A 276 -24.43 19.35 5.99
CA TYR A 276 -23.04 19.25 5.55
C TYR A 276 -22.82 19.93 4.19
N GLU A 277 -21.58 20.34 3.92
CA GLU A 277 -21.08 20.63 2.58
C GLU A 277 -20.78 19.32 1.84
N TYR A 278 -21.55 19.00 0.81
CA TYR A 278 -21.34 17.79 0.03
C TYR A 278 -20.31 18.01 -1.09
N SER A 279 -19.50 16.99 -1.37
CA SER A 279 -18.50 17.01 -2.44
C SER A 279 -19.15 17.16 -3.82
N ILE A 280 -18.40 17.79 -4.74
CA ILE A 280 -18.88 18.13 -6.07
C ILE A 280 -18.34 17.14 -7.12
N GLU A 281 -19.26 16.64 -7.93
CA GLU A 281 -19.02 15.74 -9.06
C GLU A 281 -19.53 16.36 -10.37
N THR A 282 -19.14 15.77 -11.50
CA THR A 282 -19.57 16.20 -12.84
C THR A 282 -20.03 15.01 -13.68
N SER A 283 -21.09 15.20 -14.47
CA SER A 283 -21.55 14.24 -15.49
C SER A 283 -21.80 14.99 -16.78
N GLN A 284 -21.14 14.57 -17.87
CA GLN A 284 -21.08 15.32 -19.14
C GLN A 284 -20.75 16.80 -18.91
N ASP A 285 -21.75 17.69 -18.96
CA ASP A 285 -21.66 19.14 -18.75
C ASP A 285 -22.41 19.66 -17.50
N ALA A 286 -22.96 18.77 -16.68
CA ALA A 286 -23.61 19.11 -15.42
C ALA A 286 -22.64 19.03 -14.23
N VAL A 287 -22.81 19.95 -13.27
CA VAL A 287 -22.14 19.97 -11.96
C VAL A 287 -23.18 19.64 -10.88
N PHE A 288 -22.92 18.65 -10.04
CA PHE A 288 -23.86 18.22 -8.99
C PHE A 288 -23.15 17.82 -7.69
N ARG A 289 -23.90 17.71 -6.60
CA ARG A 289 -23.41 17.21 -5.30
C ARG A 289 -23.70 15.73 -5.17
N ASN A 290 -22.72 14.93 -4.80
CA ASN A 290 -22.88 13.48 -4.59
C ASN A 290 -23.09 13.14 -3.10
N HIS A 291 -22.98 11.86 -2.75
CA HIS A 291 -23.23 11.33 -1.40
C HIS A 291 -22.05 11.52 -0.41
N HIS A 292 -20.91 12.00 -0.87
CA HIS A 292 -19.77 12.28 0.00
C HIS A 292 -19.84 13.69 0.57
N VAL A 293 -19.28 13.86 1.76
CA VAL A 293 -19.05 15.17 2.40
C VAL A 293 -17.68 15.70 1.97
N ASN A 294 -17.58 17.02 1.80
CA ASN A 294 -16.32 17.73 1.58
C ASN A 294 -15.34 17.42 2.72
N LEU A 295 -14.10 17.05 2.40
CA LEU A 295 -13.08 16.74 3.41
C LEU A 295 -12.83 17.88 4.41
N ASP A 296 -13.04 19.13 3.97
CA ASP A 296 -12.85 20.33 4.78
C ASP A 296 -14.09 20.73 5.61
N ASP A 297 -15.24 20.07 5.43
CA ASP A 297 -16.49 20.37 6.16
C ASP A 297 -16.27 20.31 7.68
N ALA A 298 -16.48 21.45 8.33
CA ALA A 298 -16.18 21.60 9.75
C ALA A 298 -17.11 20.76 10.62
N LYS A 299 -18.41 20.77 10.32
CA LYS A 299 -19.42 20.06 11.10
C LYS A 299 -19.18 18.55 11.08
N ARG A 300 -18.87 17.98 9.93
CA ARG A 300 -18.62 16.54 9.76
C ARG A 300 -17.35 16.12 10.45
N ARG A 301 -16.26 16.90 10.33
CA ARG A 301 -15.04 16.68 11.11
C ARG A 301 -15.35 16.64 12.60
N ASP A 302 -16.08 17.62 13.13
CA ASP A 302 -16.43 17.70 14.55
C ASP A 302 -17.32 16.53 14.98
N ASP A 303 -18.26 16.08 14.14
CA ASP A 303 -19.11 14.93 14.41
C ASP A 303 -18.32 13.60 14.42
N ILE A 304 -17.33 13.43 13.52
CA ILE A 304 -16.40 12.29 13.54
C ILE A 304 -15.52 12.35 14.80
N VAL A 305 -14.94 13.51 15.12
CA VAL A 305 -14.12 13.73 16.32
C VAL A 305 -14.85 13.32 17.60
N LYS A 306 -16.15 13.61 17.73
CA LYS A 306 -16.99 13.13 18.86
C LYS A 306 -17.05 11.60 18.91
N ALA A 307 -17.22 10.93 17.77
CA ALA A 307 -17.25 9.47 17.70
C ALA A 307 -15.89 8.83 18.02
N LEU A 308 -14.79 9.44 17.57
CA LEU A 308 -13.42 8.99 17.92
C LEU A 308 -13.14 9.15 19.42
N LYS A 309 -13.61 10.22 20.07
CA LYS A 309 -13.49 10.39 21.53
C LYS A 309 -14.25 9.33 22.32
N ILE A 310 -15.41 8.87 21.85
CA ILE A 310 -16.14 7.75 22.46
C ILE A 310 -15.32 6.44 22.37
N LEU A 311 -14.69 6.19 21.22
CA LEU A 311 -13.81 5.02 21.03
C LEU A 311 -12.52 5.09 21.88
N GLU A 312 -11.96 6.28 22.06
CA GLU A 312 -10.79 6.49 22.94
C GLU A 312 -11.16 6.21 24.41
N GLN A 313 -12.36 6.63 24.84
CA GLN A 313 -12.82 6.50 26.22
C GLN A 313 -13.29 5.09 26.61
N GLU A 314 -13.74 4.25 25.67
CA GLU A 314 -14.14 2.87 25.97
C GLU A 314 -12.89 2.02 26.32
N PRO A 315 -12.76 1.49 27.55
CA PRO A 315 -11.56 0.76 27.96
C PRO A 315 -11.33 -0.56 27.20
N ASN A 316 -12.40 -1.18 26.67
CA ASN A 316 -12.30 -2.44 25.90
C ASN A 316 -12.14 -2.21 24.38
N VAL A 317 -11.81 -0.99 23.95
CA VAL A 317 -11.40 -0.71 22.55
C VAL A 317 -9.89 -0.60 22.51
N ASP A 318 -9.22 -1.54 21.84
CA ASP A 318 -7.77 -1.50 21.59
C ASP A 318 -7.41 -0.61 20.38
N PHE A 319 -8.26 -0.59 19.34
CA PHE A 319 -7.97 0.04 18.04
C PHE A 319 -9.08 1.01 17.59
N ILE A 320 -8.71 2.06 16.84
CA ILE A 320 -9.65 3.04 16.29
C ILE A 320 -9.52 3.12 14.77
N GLY A 321 -10.64 3.05 14.04
CA GLY A 321 -10.64 2.93 12.58
C GLY A 321 -11.33 4.06 11.83
N LEU A 322 -10.79 4.40 10.65
CA LEU A 322 -11.38 5.34 9.69
C LEU A 322 -11.69 4.61 8.38
N ASP A 323 -12.97 4.50 8.04
CA ASP A 323 -13.42 4.03 6.74
C ASP A 323 -13.92 5.22 5.90
N TYR A 324 -13.94 5.10 4.57
CA TYR A 324 -14.29 6.18 3.62
C TYR A 324 -13.62 7.52 3.97
N ILE A 325 -12.36 7.48 4.40
CA ILE A 325 -11.49 8.64 4.61
C ILE A 325 -10.86 9.02 3.26
N ARG A 326 -11.68 9.61 2.38
CA ARG A 326 -11.35 9.99 1.01
C ARG A 326 -12.35 11.03 0.47
N PRO A 327 -12.00 11.84 -0.55
CA PRO A 327 -12.97 12.70 -1.21
C PRO A 327 -14.05 11.86 -1.94
N GLY A 328 -15.15 12.53 -2.29
CA GLY A 328 -16.12 11.95 -3.23
C GLY A 328 -15.56 11.78 -4.62
N ALA A 329 -16.26 11.00 -5.44
CA ALA A 329 -15.99 10.92 -6.87
C ALA A 329 -16.00 12.34 -7.47
N GLY A 330 -14.92 12.70 -8.17
CA GLY A 330 -14.64 14.09 -8.53
C GLY A 330 -13.81 14.81 -7.47
N GLY A 331 -14.44 15.34 -6.41
CA GLY A 331 -13.79 16.19 -5.41
C GLY A 331 -13.58 17.64 -5.88
N TYR A 332 -14.45 18.11 -6.79
CA TYR A 332 -14.25 19.34 -7.56
C TYR A 332 -14.59 20.64 -6.79
N GLU A 333 -14.99 20.57 -5.53
CA GLU A 333 -15.18 21.76 -4.70
C GLU A 333 -13.89 22.58 -4.48
N THR A 334 -12.71 21.97 -4.71
CA THR A 334 -11.39 22.60 -4.50
C THR A 334 -10.65 23.02 -5.77
N VAL A 335 -11.30 23.07 -6.94
CA VAL A 335 -10.61 23.32 -8.24
C VAL A 335 -9.79 24.62 -8.30
N ASN A 336 -10.18 25.67 -7.56
CA ASN A 336 -9.42 26.92 -7.53
C ASN A 336 -8.09 26.75 -6.75
N GLN A 337 -8.16 26.14 -5.57
CA GLN A 337 -6.99 25.86 -4.72
C GLN A 337 -6.04 24.89 -5.44
N PHE A 338 -6.57 23.86 -6.10
CA PHE A 338 -5.77 22.96 -6.94
C PHE A 338 -5.02 23.71 -8.04
N VAL A 339 -5.73 24.54 -8.82
CA VAL A 339 -5.15 25.28 -9.95
C VAL A 339 -4.05 26.24 -9.48
N GLU A 340 -4.26 26.90 -8.34
CA GLU A 340 -3.31 27.80 -7.72
C GLU A 340 -2.09 27.05 -7.16
N LEU A 341 -2.31 26.10 -6.26
CA LEU A 341 -1.26 25.45 -5.47
C LEU A 341 -0.49 24.35 -6.23
N MET A 342 -1.06 23.75 -7.28
CA MET A 342 -0.37 22.78 -8.15
C MET A 342 0.20 23.42 -9.43
N ASN A 343 0.25 24.76 -9.48
CA ASN A 343 0.79 25.57 -10.58
C ASN A 343 0.24 25.13 -11.96
N ILE A 344 -1.08 24.94 -12.04
CA ILE A 344 -1.73 24.54 -13.28
C ILE A 344 -1.79 25.74 -14.23
N GLN A 345 -1.42 25.52 -15.50
CA GLN A 345 -1.57 26.54 -16.54
C GLN A 345 -3.05 26.66 -16.92
N THR A 346 -3.60 27.87 -16.80
CA THR A 346 -5.02 28.14 -17.02
C THR A 346 -5.28 28.87 -18.34
N PRO A 347 -6.45 28.67 -18.97
CA PRO A 347 -6.89 29.46 -20.12
C PRO A 347 -6.91 30.98 -19.86
N LYS A 348 -6.73 31.77 -20.93
CA LYS A 348 -6.82 33.24 -20.86
C LYS A 348 -8.17 33.67 -20.29
N GLY A 349 -8.13 34.50 -19.24
CA GLY A 349 -9.34 35.00 -18.58
C GLY A 349 -9.96 34.06 -17.54
N TRP A 350 -9.31 32.96 -17.16
CA TRP A 350 -9.75 32.00 -16.13
C TRP A 350 -10.38 32.64 -14.88
N ASN A 351 -9.76 33.69 -14.31
CA ASN A 351 -10.26 34.36 -13.10
C ASN A 351 -11.64 35.03 -13.29
N LYS A 352 -12.07 35.26 -14.54
CA LYS A 352 -13.38 35.82 -14.91
C LYS A 352 -14.43 34.74 -15.20
N TRP A 353 -14.07 33.46 -15.21
CA TRP A 353 -14.99 32.36 -15.52
C TRP A 353 -15.94 32.07 -14.34
N PRO A 354 -17.22 31.77 -14.59
CA PRO A 354 -18.14 31.27 -13.56
C PRO A 354 -17.62 30.00 -12.87
N PRO A 355 -17.95 29.77 -11.58
CA PRO A 355 -17.45 28.61 -10.83
C PRO A 355 -17.70 27.25 -11.52
N ASN A 356 -18.91 27.05 -12.07
CA ASN A 356 -19.24 25.80 -12.77
C ASN A 356 -18.39 25.59 -14.04
N GLN A 357 -18.06 26.65 -14.77
CA GLN A 357 -17.20 26.55 -15.95
C GLN A 357 -15.76 26.16 -15.56
N ARG A 358 -15.25 26.69 -14.44
CA ARG A 358 -13.95 26.29 -13.87
C ARG A 358 -13.93 24.83 -13.43
N ILE A 359 -15.00 24.38 -12.75
CA ILE A 359 -15.19 22.97 -12.36
C ILE A 359 -15.20 22.05 -13.58
N LEU A 360 -16.03 22.35 -14.59
CA LEU A 360 -16.12 21.55 -15.81
C LEU A 360 -14.81 21.51 -16.59
N TRP A 361 -14.04 22.61 -16.61
CA TRP A 361 -12.74 22.62 -17.24
C TRP A 361 -11.73 21.69 -16.55
N VAL A 362 -11.58 21.77 -15.22
CA VAL A 362 -10.69 20.85 -14.48
C VAL A 362 -11.17 19.41 -14.63
N ALA A 363 -12.47 19.16 -14.50
CA ALA A 363 -13.05 17.83 -14.70
C ALA A 363 -12.72 17.23 -16.08
N ARG A 364 -12.76 18.04 -17.15
CA ARG A 364 -12.34 17.63 -18.50
C ARG A 364 -10.84 17.35 -18.58
N GLN A 365 -9.98 18.13 -17.91
CA GLN A 365 -8.55 17.84 -17.86
C GLN A 365 -8.26 16.51 -17.14
N VAL A 366 -8.81 16.31 -15.93
CA VAL A 366 -8.49 15.13 -15.09
C VAL A 366 -9.19 13.84 -15.55
N ARG A 367 -10.18 13.91 -16.44
CA ARG A 367 -10.75 12.71 -17.09
C ARG A 367 -9.81 12.08 -18.13
N LEU A 368 -8.83 12.83 -18.66
CA LEU A 368 -7.80 12.32 -19.54
C LEU A 368 -6.75 11.58 -18.69
N ARG A 369 -6.97 10.28 -18.44
CA ARG A 369 -6.14 9.46 -17.55
C ARG A 369 -4.74 9.23 -18.12
N ASP A 370 -4.67 8.88 -19.41
CA ASP A 370 -3.41 8.54 -20.06
C ASP A 370 -2.59 9.80 -20.36
N LEU A 371 -1.39 9.86 -19.79
CA LEU A 371 -0.35 10.86 -20.08
C LEU A 371 -0.69 12.34 -19.79
N ASN A 372 -1.72 12.67 -18.99
CA ASN A 372 -1.99 14.06 -18.60
C ASN A 372 -1.31 14.45 -17.26
N PRO A 373 -0.34 15.38 -17.24
CA PRO A 373 0.23 15.94 -16.01
C PRO A 373 -0.79 16.46 -15.00
N VAL A 374 -1.92 17.00 -15.47
CA VAL A 374 -2.99 17.54 -14.62
C VAL A 374 -3.71 16.42 -13.86
N HIS A 375 -3.86 15.23 -14.45
CA HIS A 375 -4.47 14.08 -13.79
C HIS A 375 -3.60 13.59 -12.62
N ALA A 376 -2.30 13.37 -12.85
CA ALA A 376 -1.37 12.94 -11.81
C ALA A 376 -1.27 13.96 -10.65
N ARG A 377 -1.30 15.27 -10.95
CA ARG A 377 -1.37 16.32 -9.94
C ARG A 377 -2.70 16.33 -9.18
N TRP A 378 -3.82 16.03 -9.84
CA TRP A 378 -5.12 15.95 -9.18
C TRP A 378 -5.19 14.79 -8.18
N GLN A 379 -4.70 13.60 -8.55
CA GLN A 379 -4.59 12.47 -7.63
C GLN A 379 -3.73 12.83 -6.40
N TRP A 380 -2.58 13.50 -6.61
CA TRP A 380 -1.73 13.98 -5.51
C TRP A 380 -2.43 15.00 -4.63
N TRP A 381 -3.09 15.99 -5.22
CA TRP A 381 -3.88 16.99 -4.48
C TRP A 381 -4.96 16.35 -3.60
N GLN A 382 -5.65 15.34 -4.11
CA GLN A 382 -6.66 14.63 -3.32
C GLN A 382 -6.04 13.76 -2.20
N ALA A 383 -4.91 13.08 -2.45
CA ALA A 383 -4.17 12.36 -1.41
C ALA A 383 -3.65 13.28 -0.29
N HIS A 384 -3.11 14.44 -0.66
CA HIS A 384 -2.74 15.52 0.25
C HIS A 384 -3.92 15.96 1.12
N ARG A 385 -5.10 16.21 0.53
CA ARG A 385 -6.31 16.60 1.27
C ARG A 385 -6.79 15.51 2.23
N THR A 386 -6.76 14.24 1.81
CA THR A 386 -7.10 13.10 2.67
C THR A 386 -6.16 13.01 3.88
N ALA A 387 -4.85 13.15 3.66
CA ALA A 387 -3.87 13.18 4.74
C ALA A 387 -4.11 14.38 5.69
N LEU A 388 -4.39 15.57 5.18
CA LEU A 388 -4.78 16.72 6.02
C LEU A 388 -6.09 16.48 6.79
N ALA A 389 -7.06 15.74 6.24
CA ALA A 389 -8.27 15.36 6.96
C ALA A 389 -7.92 14.41 8.13
N VAL A 390 -7.04 13.42 7.92
CA VAL A 390 -6.53 12.56 9.00
C VAL A 390 -5.85 13.39 10.09
N VAL A 391 -4.92 14.29 9.75
CA VAL A 391 -4.25 15.18 10.74
C VAL A 391 -5.28 15.92 11.59
N LYS A 392 -6.24 16.62 10.95
CA LYS A 392 -7.28 17.39 11.67
C LYS A 392 -8.16 16.50 12.56
N LEU A 393 -8.44 15.26 12.16
CA LEU A 393 -9.18 14.29 12.97
C LEU A 393 -8.37 13.81 14.18
N MET A 394 -7.07 13.55 14.01
CA MET A 394 -6.19 13.12 15.10
C MET A 394 -6.00 14.25 16.12
N GLU A 395 -5.69 15.47 15.67
CA GLU A 395 -5.55 16.66 16.51
C GLU A 395 -6.85 16.98 17.28
N GLY A 396 -8.00 16.98 16.60
CA GLY A 396 -9.29 17.29 17.23
C GLY A 396 -9.78 16.22 18.20
N SER A 397 -9.44 14.94 17.95
CA SER A 397 -9.85 13.80 18.79
C SER A 397 -8.92 13.58 19.99
N GLY A 398 -7.61 13.79 19.84
CA GLY A 398 -6.62 13.47 20.86
C GLY A 398 -6.39 11.96 21.06
N VAL A 399 -6.73 11.14 20.05
CA VAL A 399 -6.61 9.68 20.11
C VAL A 399 -5.17 9.23 20.35
N THR A 400 -4.96 8.39 21.36
CA THR A 400 -3.66 7.80 21.70
C THR A 400 -3.58 6.32 21.32
N LYS A 401 -4.71 5.62 21.17
CA LYS A 401 -4.77 4.22 20.71
C LYS A 401 -4.22 4.05 19.28
N PRO A 402 -3.79 2.84 18.86
CA PRO A 402 -3.42 2.58 17.48
C PRO A 402 -4.57 2.84 16.49
N VAL A 403 -4.28 3.59 15.43
CA VAL A 403 -5.29 4.01 14.43
C VAL A 403 -5.11 3.26 13.11
N TRP A 404 -6.18 2.79 12.50
CA TRP A 404 -6.15 2.26 11.13
C TRP A 404 -7.05 3.05 10.18
N GLY A 405 -6.76 2.97 8.88
CA GLY A 405 -7.64 3.44 7.83
C GLY A 405 -7.85 2.39 6.76
N PHE A 406 -9.03 2.35 6.14
CA PHE A 406 -9.31 1.49 5.00
C PHE A 406 -8.94 2.18 3.68
N THR A 407 -8.10 1.52 2.88
CA THR A 407 -7.62 2.01 1.58
C THR A 407 -8.07 1.08 0.46
N LEU A 408 -8.67 1.63 -0.59
CA LEU A 408 -9.01 0.84 -1.77
C LEU A 408 -7.73 0.53 -2.57
N GLY A 409 -7.54 -0.74 -2.95
CA GLY A 409 -6.28 -1.21 -3.52
C GLY A 409 -5.94 -0.65 -4.91
N TRP A 410 -6.91 -0.12 -5.67
CA TRP A 410 -6.72 0.37 -7.03
C TRP A 410 -5.72 1.53 -7.11
N ASP A 411 -4.81 1.48 -8.10
CA ASP A 411 -3.70 2.42 -8.26
C ASP A 411 -3.02 2.78 -6.92
N LYS A 412 -2.79 1.77 -6.07
CA LYS A 412 -2.27 1.90 -4.69
C LYS A 412 -2.91 3.02 -3.85
N GLY A 413 -4.23 3.19 -4.02
CA GLY A 413 -5.10 4.16 -3.36
C GLY A 413 -5.24 5.50 -4.10
N HIS A 414 -4.36 5.83 -5.04
CA HIS A 414 -4.24 7.19 -5.60
C HIS A 414 -5.44 7.59 -6.47
N GLU A 415 -6.10 6.65 -7.15
CA GLU A 415 -7.35 6.94 -7.88
C GLU A 415 -8.53 7.35 -6.97
N HIS A 416 -8.39 7.11 -5.67
CA HIS A 416 -9.34 7.53 -4.64
C HIS A 416 -8.79 8.64 -3.74
N GLY A 417 -7.64 9.23 -4.06
CA GLY A 417 -7.00 10.23 -3.20
C GLY A 417 -6.61 9.66 -1.83
N GLN A 418 -6.13 8.42 -1.78
CA GLN A 418 -5.60 7.78 -0.57
C GLN A 418 -4.15 7.38 -0.86
N ASP A 419 -3.19 7.77 -0.02
CA ASP A 419 -1.80 7.34 -0.17
C ASP A 419 -1.27 6.74 1.13
N PRO A 420 -0.77 5.49 1.14
CA PRO A 420 -0.32 4.78 2.34
C PRO A 420 0.74 5.57 3.13
N CYS A 421 1.69 6.18 2.43
CA CYS A 421 2.84 6.87 3.02
C CYS A 421 2.43 8.21 3.65
N MET A 422 1.61 8.99 2.95
CA MET A 422 1.02 10.24 3.43
C MET A 422 0.08 10.01 4.61
N MET A 423 -0.79 8.99 4.55
CA MET A 423 -1.73 8.70 5.63
C MET A 423 -1.02 8.12 6.86
N ASN A 424 0.04 7.32 6.68
CA ASN A 424 0.94 6.93 7.77
C ASN A 424 1.50 8.17 8.48
N ASP A 425 2.06 9.11 7.71
CA ASP A 425 2.66 10.33 8.24
C ASP A 425 1.64 11.24 8.93
N ALA A 426 0.40 11.28 8.42
CA ALA A 426 -0.72 12.03 8.97
C ALA A 426 -1.30 11.48 10.28
N GLY A 427 -1.03 10.20 10.61
CA GLY A 427 -1.41 9.61 11.90
C GLY A 427 -1.93 8.17 11.86
N LEU A 428 -2.18 7.57 10.70
CA LEU A 428 -2.58 6.15 10.63
C LEU A 428 -1.40 5.26 11.03
N ASP A 429 -1.59 4.39 12.02
CA ASP A 429 -0.60 3.38 12.41
C ASP A 429 -0.67 2.14 11.50
N ILE A 430 -1.82 1.88 10.86
CA ILE A 430 -2.08 0.72 10.02
C ILE A 430 -2.83 1.14 8.76
N ASP A 431 -2.43 0.64 7.60
CA ASP A 431 -3.20 0.73 6.35
C ASP A 431 -3.89 -0.61 6.06
N ALA A 432 -5.23 -0.60 6.05
CA ALA A 432 -6.07 -1.77 5.77
C ALA A 432 -6.49 -1.76 4.29
N VAL A 433 -5.67 -2.39 3.45
CA VAL A 433 -5.82 -2.42 1.99
C VAL A 433 -6.89 -3.42 1.55
N MET A 434 -7.95 -2.91 0.92
CA MET A 434 -9.06 -3.65 0.35
C MET A 434 -8.73 -4.11 -1.07
N MET A 435 -8.61 -5.43 -1.28
CA MET A 435 -8.20 -6.04 -2.56
C MET A 435 -9.38 -6.61 -3.39
N TYR A 436 -10.62 -6.36 -2.96
CA TYR A 436 -11.83 -6.85 -3.61
C TYR A 436 -12.29 -5.94 -4.77
N GLU A 437 -13.43 -6.26 -5.37
CA GLU A 437 -13.98 -5.66 -6.61
C GLU A 437 -13.12 -5.88 -7.88
N SER A 438 -12.00 -6.60 -7.77
CA SER A 438 -11.05 -6.85 -8.86
C SER A 438 -11.29 -8.18 -9.58
N THR A 439 -10.93 -8.25 -10.87
CA THR A 439 -10.72 -9.54 -11.57
C THR A 439 -9.35 -10.11 -11.19
N ALA A 440 -9.07 -11.39 -11.47
CA ALA A 440 -7.73 -11.93 -11.28
C ALA A 440 -6.64 -11.13 -12.05
N LYS A 441 -6.94 -10.71 -13.29
CA LYS A 441 -6.09 -9.80 -14.08
C LYS A 441 -5.86 -8.45 -13.39
N TYR A 442 -6.88 -7.88 -12.76
CA TYR A 442 -6.72 -6.61 -12.04
C TYR A 442 -6.00 -6.78 -10.69
N CYS A 443 -6.18 -7.92 -10.01
CA CYS A 443 -5.42 -8.26 -8.81
C CYS A 443 -3.91 -8.44 -9.12
N TRP A 444 -3.55 -8.92 -10.33
CA TRP A 444 -2.18 -8.94 -10.85
C TRP A 444 -1.60 -7.53 -11.03
N GLN A 445 -2.39 -6.60 -11.59
CA GLN A 445 -1.97 -5.20 -11.78
C GLN A 445 -1.74 -4.55 -10.42
N MET A 446 -2.77 -4.56 -9.58
CA MET A 446 -2.77 -4.05 -8.20
C MET A 446 -1.54 -4.54 -7.41
N THR A 447 -1.31 -5.85 -7.34
CA THR A 447 -0.15 -6.41 -6.62
C THR A 447 1.18 -5.90 -7.18
N SER A 448 1.27 -5.68 -8.50
CA SER A 448 2.46 -5.14 -9.15
C SER A 448 2.67 -3.65 -8.83
N ASP A 449 1.61 -2.85 -8.82
CA ASP A 449 1.64 -1.42 -8.55
C ASP A 449 2.05 -1.14 -7.10
N TRP A 450 1.41 -1.81 -6.13
CA TRP A 450 1.81 -1.76 -4.72
C TRP A 450 3.27 -2.22 -4.52
N SER A 451 3.67 -3.35 -5.12
CA SER A 451 5.07 -3.84 -5.05
C SER A 451 6.09 -2.87 -5.64
N ASN A 452 5.71 -2.08 -6.64
CA ASN A 452 6.62 -1.09 -7.24
C ASN A 452 6.71 0.17 -6.39
N TYR A 453 5.61 0.52 -5.71
CA TYR A 453 5.48 1.76 -4.95
C TYR A 453 6.10 1.71 -3.54
N LEU A 454 5.76 0.69 -2.75
CA LEU A 454 6.18 0.59 -1.35
C LEU A 454 7.46 -0.23 -1.19
N LYS A 455 8.40 0.27 -0.38
CA LYS A 455 9.69 -0.36 -0.10
C LYS A 455 9.76 -0.78 1.37
N GLY A 456 10.17 -2.03 1.61
CA GLY A 456 10.33 -2.58 2.96
C GLY A 456 9.08 -2.41 3.83
N ASP A 457 9.26 -1.68 4.93
CA ASP A 457 8.27 -1.45 5.99
C ASP A 457 7.79 0.03 6.06
N GLU A 458 7.82 0.78 4.95
CA GLU A 458 7.41 2.20 4.88
C GLU A 458 5.96 2.52 5.33
N ALA A 459 5.10 1.49 5.36
CA ALA A 459 3.76 1.50 5.93
C ALA A 459 3.43 0.11 6.49
N GLN A 460 2.67 0.04 7.60
CA GLN A 460 2.22 -1.24 8.16
C GLN A 460 0.94 -1.70 7.47
N LEU A 461 1.08 -2.60 6.50
CA LEU A 461 -0.05 -3.09 5.72
C LEU A 461 -0.78 -4.27 6.38
N LEU A 462 -2.11 -4.17 6.42
CA LEU A 462 -3.06 -5.26 6.56
C LEU A 462 -3.81 -5.42 5.24
N VAL A 463 -3.80 -6.58 4.60
CA VAL A 463 -4.53 -6.79 3.33
C VAL A 463 -5.79 -7.64 3.52
N GLY A 464 -6.86 -7.31 2.81
CA GLY A 464 -8.16 -7.96 2.99
C GLY A 464 -8.91 -8.25 1.71
N GLN A 465 -9.80 -9.23 1.81
CA GLN A 465 -10.77 -9.61 0.78
C GLN A 465 -12.17 -9.66 1.40
N GLU A 466 -13.18 -9.40 0.57
CA GLU A 466 -14.59 -9.46 0.96
C GLU A 466 -15.23 -10.81 0.54
N VAL A 467 -16.04 -11.38 1.44
CA VAL A 467 -16.92 -12.52 1.19
C VAL A 467 -18.11 -12.06 0.36
N ASP A 468 -17.86 -11.88 -0.93
CA ASP A 468 -18.86 -11.50 -1.90
C ASP A 468 -18.52 -12.11 -3.27
N TRP A 469 -19.31 -13.09 -3.70
CA TRP A 469 -19.09 -13.86 -4.91
C TRP A 469 -19.09 -13.00 -6.19
N PRO A 470 -20.02 -12.05 -6.38
CA PRO A 470 -19.92 -11.04 -7.44
C PRO A 470 -18.62 -10.23 -7.45
N LEU A 471 -18.07 -9.83 -6.30
CA LEU A 471 -16.83 -9.04 -6.25
C LEU A 471 -15.57 -9.89 -6.50
N LEU A 472 -15.68 -11.21 -6.32
CA LEU A 472 -14.76 -12.21 -6.87
C LEU A 472 -15.20 -12.72 -8.26
N GLN A 473 -15.89 -11.87 -9.02
CA GLN A 473 -16.26 -12.08 -10.43
C GLN A 473 -17.09 -13.34 -10.70
N ASN A 474 -17.92 -13.73 -9.74
CA ASN A 474 -18.72 -14.96 -9.76
C ASN A 474 -17.86 -16.22 -9.99
N SER A 475 -16.61 -16.25 -9.49
CA SER A 475 -15.67 -17.34 -9.78
C SER A 475 -16.21 -18.72 -9.38
N VAL A 476 -16.09 -19.67 -10.32
CA VAL A 476 -16.44 -21.09 -10.14
C VAL A 476 -15.29 -22.05 -10.45
N ASN A 477 -14.23 -21.57 -11.10
CA ASN A 477 -12.99 -22.32 -11.30
C ASN A 477 -11.79 -21.36 -11.29
N PRO A 478 -11.07 -21.19 -10.16
CA PRO A 478 -11.32 -21.80 -8.85
C PRO A 478 -12.66 -21.39 -8.23
N PRO A 479 -13.21 -22.23 -7.33
CA PRO A 479 -14.26 -21.82 -6.41
C PRO A 479 -13.92 -20.50 -5.72
N ALA A 480 -14.88 -19.59 -5.52
CA ALA A 480 -14.56 -18.26 -5.02
C ALA A 480 -13.90 -18.20 -3.63
N PRO A 481 -14.18 -19.12 -2.66
CA PRO A 481 -13.38 -19.22 -1.44
C PRO A 481 -11.92 -19.56 -1.71
N GLU A 482 -11.63 -20.39 -2.72
CA GLU A 482 -10.27 -20.69 -3.16
C GLU A 482 -9.63 -19.51 -3.91
N GLU A 483 -10.36 -18.78 -4.75
CA GLU A 483 -9.88 -17.54 -5.39
C GLU A 483 -9.51 -16.48 -4.34
N MET A 484 -10.34 -16.31 -3.29
CA MET A 484 -10.06 -15.43 -2.16
C MET A 484 -8.75 -15.81 -1.47
N TYR A 485 -8.58 -17.11 -1.15
CA TYR A 485 -7.34 -17.63 -0.56
C TYR A 485 -6.13 -17.37 -1.47
N TRP A 486 -6.21 -17.67 -2.77
CA TRP A 486 -5.11 -17.43 -3.70
C TRP A 486 -4.71 -15.95 -3.75
N ARG A 487 -5.67 -15.02 -3.84
CA ARG A 487 -5.40 -13.57 -3.81
C ARG A 487 -4.70 -13.12 -2.53
N TRP A 488 -5.03 -13.70 -1.38
CA TRP A 488 -4.28 -13.45 -0.15
C TRP A 488 -2.89 -14.05 -0.17
N THR A 489 -2.71 -15.30 -0.65
CA THR A 489 -1.36 -15.86 -0.79
C THR A 489 -0.49 -15.01 -1.71
N ASP A 490 -1.10 -14.39 -2.72
CA ASP A 490 -0.45 -13.47 -3.63
C ASP A 490 -0.05 -12.15 -2.94
N ALA A 491 -0.82 -11.71 -1.95
CA ALA A 491 -0.59 -10.43 -1.29
C ALA A 491 0.48 -10.45 -0.20
N ILE A 492 0.67 -11.59 0.50
CA ILE A 492 1.58 -11.74 1.66
C ILE A 492 3.00 -11.25 1.37
N LYS A 493 3.55 -11.61 0.20
CA LYS A 493 4.86 -11.15 -0.29
C LYS A 493 4.72 -10.20 -1.48
N GLY A 494 3.49 -9.97 -1.95
CA GLY A 494 3.18 -9.19 -3.13
C GLY A 494 3.36 -7.69 -2.93
N TYR A 495 2.72 -7.13 -1.90
CA TYR A 495 2.39 -5.70 -1.85
C TYR A 495 3.55 -4.75 -1.50
N THR A 496 4.72 -5.28 -1.14
CA THR A 496 5.91 -4.50 -0.79
C THR A 496 7.14 -5.04 -1.51
N ASP A 497 8.09 -4.15 -1.82
CA ASP A 497 9.39 -4.51 -2.38
C ASP A 497 10.37 -4.84 -1.25
N GLY A 498 10.79 -6.10 -1.14
CA GLY A 498 11.67 -6.58 -0.06
C GLY A 498 11.02 -6.65 1.34
N GLY A 499 9.83 -6.08 1.53
CA GLY A 499 9.04 -6.19 2.75
C GLY A 499 8.09 -7.39 2.76
N ARG A 500 7.26 -7.45 3.80
CA ARG A 500 6.08 -8.34 3.91
C ARG A 500 4.96 -7.60 4.63
N ILE A 501 3.72 -7.92 4.31
CA ILE A 501 2.56 -7.38 5.04
C ILE A 501 2.63 -7.78 6.52
N LYS A 502 2.15 -6.92 7.42
CA LYS A 502 2.17 -7.20 8.87
C LYS A 502 1.00 -8.08 9.29
N GLY A 503 -0.11 -7.99 8.58
CA GLY A 503 -1.37 -8.64 8.94
C GLY A 503 -2.33 -8.86 7.77
N MET A 504 -3.50 -9.41 8.06
CA MET A 504 -4.59 -9.61 7.12
C MET A 504 -5.95 -9.34 7.77
N PHE A 505 -6.96 -9.02 6.97
CA PHE A 505 -8.35 -8.97 7.45
C PHE A 505 -9.32 -9.75 6.56
N TRP A 506 -10.28 -10.41 7.21
CA TRP A 506 -11.40 -11.10 6.57
C TRP A 506 -12.63 -10.21 6.70
N HIS A 507 -13.19 -9.83 5.55
CA HIS A 507 -14.37 -8.97 5.43
C HIS A 507 -15.48 -9.78 4.75
N ASP A 508 -16.76 -9.70 5.09
CA ASP A 508 -17.34 -9.31 6.38
C ASP A 508 -18.19 -10.49 6.90
N MET A 509 -18.29 -10.63 8.23
CA MET A 509 -19.09 -11.66 8.89
C MET A 509 -20.57 -11.61 8.49
N PHE A 510 -21.17 -10.42 8.35
CA PHE A 510 -22.58 -10.33 7.94
C PHE A 510 -22.81 -10.66 6.47
N ARG A 511 -21.85 -10.35 5.58
CA ARG A 511 -21.86 -10.83 4.19
C ARG A 511 -21.72 -12.34 4.09
N ASP A 512 -20.88 -12.97 4.89
CA ASP A 512 -20.89 -14.42 4.93
C ASP A 512 -22.21 -14.97 5.48
N LEU A 513 -22.77 -14.40 6.56
CA LEU A 513 -24.00 -14.93 7.14
C LEU A 513 -25.22 -14.80 6.20
N ARG A 514 -25.36 -13.66 5.51
CA ARG A 514 -26.61 -13.25 4.82
C ARG A 514 -26.42 -12.59 3.45
N GLY A 515 -25.18 -12.40 3.01
CA GLY A 515 -24.83 -11.73 1.76
C GLY A 515 -24.68 -12.67 0.56
N ARG A 516 -23.98 -12.17 -0.47
CA ARG A 516 -23.91 -12.77 -1.81
C ARG A 516 -22.81 -13.84 -1.88
N LYS A 517 -22.97 -14.95 -1.16
CA LYS A 517 -21.98 -16.06 -1.14
C LYS A 517 -21.85 -16.88 -2.43
N GLY A 518 -22.76 -16.72 -3.40
CA GLY A 518 -22.83 -17.61 -4.55
C GLY A 518 -23.23 -19.04 -4.16
N PRO A 519 -22.75 -20.08 -4.87
CA PRO A 519 -23.07 -21.48 -4.57
C PRO A 519 -22.34 -22.04 -3.34
N TYR A 520 -21.53 -21.23 -2.64
CA TYR A 520 -20.65 -21.68 -1.55
C TYR A 520 -21.28 -21.49 -0.17
N SER A 521 -21.01 -22.44 0.72
CA SER A 521 -21.43 -22.40 2.11
C SER A 521 -20.55 -21.46 2.95
N SER A 522 -21.13 -20.94 4.04
CA SER A 522 -20.38 -20.17 5.06
C SER A 522 -19.15 -20.89 5.60
N ARG A 523 -19.22 -22.22 5.68
CA ARG A 523 -18.12 -23.06 6.17
C ARG A 523 -16.92 -23.01 5.22
N GLU A 524 -17.13 -22.91 3.91
CA GLU A 524 -16.05 -22.82 2.92
C GLU A 524 -15.33 -21.47 2.98
N TRP A 525 -16.07 -20.36 3.06
CA TRP A 525 -15.49 -19.02 3.22
C TRP A 525 -14.72 -18.86 4.54
N LEU A 526 -15.23 -19.45 5.62
CA LEU A 526 -14.53 -19.53 6.91
C LEU A 526 -13.25 -20.38 6.83
N ILE A 527 -13.28 -21.52 6.15
CA ILE A 527 -12.09 -22.37 5.95
C ILE A 527 -11.02 -21.65 5.14
N ALA A 528 -11.41 -20.99 4.04
CA ALA A 528 -10.50 -20.19 3.23
C ALA A 528 -9.91 -19.00 4.01
N GLY A 529 -10.71 -18.35 4.85
CA GLY A 529 -10.26 -17.33 5.81
C GLY A 529 -9.20 -17.84 6.79
N ALA A 530 -9.52 -18.92 7.49
CA ALA A 530 -8.62 -19.54 8.47
C ALA A 530 -7.31 -20.03 7.81
N ALA A 531 -7.39 -20.58 6.59
CA ALA A 531 -6.23 -20.98 5.81
C ALA A 531 -5.37 -19.79 5.38
N GLY A 532 -6.00 -18.66 4.99
CA GLY A 532 -5.28 -17.41 4.70
C GLY A 532 -4.48 -16.89 5.89
N PHE A 533 -5.09 -16.83 7.08
CA PHE A 533 -4.42 -16.42 8.31
C PHE A 533 -3.31 -17.39 8.74
N SER A 534 -3.54 -18.71 8.56
CA SER A 534 -2.52 -19.75 8.78
C SER A 534 -1.34 -19.59 7.82
N LYS A 535 -1.60 -19.32 6.54
CA LYS A 535 -0.58 -19.13 5.51
C LYS A 535 0.28 -17.90 5.78
N LEU A 536 -0.31 -16.76 6.18
CA LEU A 536 0.44 -15.57 6.60
C LEU A 536 1.43 -15.90 7.73
N ARG A 537 0.94 -16.52 8.80
CA ARG A 537 1.76 -16.84 9.98
C ARG A 537 2.82 -17.90 9.67
N GLN A 538 2.52 -18.87 8.82
CA GLN A 538 3.50 -19.84 8.32
C GLN A 538 4.60 -19.16 7.49
N GLU A 539 4.26 -18.26 6.56
CA GLU A 539 5.26 -17.54 5.76
C GLU A 539 6.14 -16.64 6.65
N LEU A 540 5.55 -15.99 7.66
CA LEU A 540 6.26 -15.18 8.66
C LEU A 540 7.08 -16.01 9.67
N GLY A 541 7.05 -17.34 9.62
CA GLY A 541 7.80 -18.21 10.53
C GLY A 541 7.26 -18.22 11.97
N LEU A 542 5.98 -17.89 12.16
CA LEU A 542 5.33 -17.77 13.47
C LEU A 542 4.68 -19.07 13.98
N HIS A 543 4.70 -20.13 13.16
CA HIS A 543 4.20 -21.45 13.53
C HIS A 543 5.38 -22.42 13.77
N PRO A 544 5.27 -23.33 14.74
CA PRO A 544 6.31 -24.32 15.05
C PRO A 544 6.38 -25.46 14.03
N LEU A 545 5.47 -25.47 13.04
CA LEU A 545 5.42 -26.44 11.96
C LEU A 545 4.87 -25.81 10.68
N THR A 546 5.09 -26.47 9.55
CA THR A 546 4.40 -26.18 8.27
C THR A 546 3.57 -27.39 7.85
N ALA A 547 2.42 -27.15 7.22
CA ALA A 547 1.51 -28.21 6.80
C ALA A 547 0.93 -27.95 5.40
N ARG A 548 0.79 -29.00 4.59
CA ARG A 548 0.28 -28.93 3.21
C ARG A 548 -0.49 -30.20 2.84
N LEU A 549 -1.61 -30.07 2.14
CA LEU A 549 -2.25 -31.21 1.50
C LEU A 549 -1.53 -31.57 0.20
N MET A 550 -1.37 -32.87 -0.04
CA MET A 550 -0.73 -33.42 -1.23
C MET A 550 -1.57 -34.57 -1.81
N THR A 551 -1.43 -34.77 -3.12
CA THR A 551 -2.07 -35.85 -3.86
C THR A 551 -1.03 -36.72 -4.56
N SER A 552 -1.18 -38.04 -4.43
CA SER A 552 -0.39 -39.05 -5.15
C SER A 552 -1.15 -40.37 -5.17
N ASP A 553 -1.15 -41.08 -6.29
CA ASP A 553 -1.65 -42.47 -6.40
C ASP A 553 -3.06 -42.66 -5.84
N ASN A 554 -3.98 -41.75 -6.21
CA ASN A 554 -5.36 -41.67 -5.72
C ASN A 554 -5.52 -41.48 -4.19
N SER A 555 -4.44 -41.17 -3.48
CA SER A 555 -4.41 -40.89 -2.04
C SER A 555 -4.31 -39.39 -1.77
N LEU A 556 -5.10 -38.94 -0.79
CA LEU A 556 -4.93 -37.63 -0.14
C LEU A 556 -4.03 -37.82 1.08
N SER A 557 -3.01 -36.99 1.20
CA SER A 557 -2.03 -37.02 2.28
C SER A 557 -1.74 -35.62 2.79
N LEU A 558 -1.24 -35.55 4.03
CA LEU A 558 -0.81 -34.33 4.69
C LEU A 558 0.71 -34.40 4.87
N SER A 559 1.43 -33.47 4.24
CA SER A 559 2.86 -33.26 4.49
C SER A 559 3.02 -32.32 5.68
N LEU A 560 3.83 -32.72 6.66
CA LEU A 560 4.18 -31.98 7.85
C LEU A 560 5.68 -31.85 7.99
N LYS A 561 6.14 -30.64 8.32
CA LYS A 561 7.53 -30.38 8.69
C LYS A 561 7.53 -29.61 10.01
N LEU A 562 8.13 -30.18 11.05
CA LEU A 562 8.39 -29.46 12.30
C LEU A 562 9.53 -28.46 12.08
N LEU A 563 9.36 -27.26 12.61
CA LEU A 563 10.37 -26.20 12.69
C LEU A 563 10.90 -26.04 14.13
N SER A 564 10.11 -26.44 15.11
CA SER A 564 10.47 -26.56 16.53
C SER A 564 9.64 -27.69 17.18
N PRO A 565 9.95 -28.13 18.42
CA PRO A 565 9.20 -29.19 19.10
C PRO A 565 7.71 -28.84 19.31
N VAL A 566 6.82 -29.82 19.13
CA VAL A 566 5.37 -29.67 19.25
C VAL A 566 4.75 -30.83 20.02
N ASN A 567 4.49 -30.62 21.31
CA ASN A 567 3.80 -31.63 22.13
C ASN A 567 2.31 -31.69 21.72
N ASN A 568 1.81 -32.90 21.42
CA ASN A 568 0.43 -33.20 21.03
C ASN A 568 -0.11 -32.39 19.84
N LEU A 569 -0.08 -32.98 18.65
CA LEU A 569 -0.76 -32.46 17.46
C LEU A 569 -2.14 -33.13 17.29
N ASN A 570 -3.22 -32.34 17.35
CA ASN A 570 -4.56 -32.78 16.97
C ASN A 570 -4.87 -32.35 15.52
N ILE A 571 -5.35 -33.29 14.71
CA ILE A 571 -5.78 -33.09 13.33
C ILE A 571 -7.29 -33.35 13.24
N GLU A 572 -8.07 -32.33 12.90
CA GLU A 572 -9.55 -32.30 12.84
C GLU A 572 -10.02 -32.08 11.39
N ALA A 573 -10.96 -32.90 10.88
CA ALA A 573 -11.66 -32.63 9.63
C ALA A 573 -12.66 -31.47 9.76
N LEU A 574 -12.56 -30.48 8.87
CA LEU A 574 -13.48 -29.33 8.88
C LEU A 574 -14.69 -29.50 7.95
N THR A 575 -14.71 -30.54 7.09
CA THR A 575 -15.77 -30.81 6.11
C THR A 575 -16.16 -32.30 6.04
N PRO A 576 -17.39 -32.64 5.59
CA PRO A 576 -17.80 -34.03 5.37
C PRO A 576 -16.94 -34.79 4.36
N ASN A 577 -16.34 -34.10 3.38
CA ASN A 577 -15.55 -34.74 2.31
C ASN A 577 -14.11 -35.05 2.73
N SER A 578 -13.63 -34.58 3.90
CA SER A 578 -12.33 -34.96 4.46
C SER A 578 -12.33 -36.42 4.95
N PRO A 579 -11.52 -37.34 4.37
CA PRO A 579 -11.61 -38.77 4.69
C PRO A 579 -11.24 -39.16 6.13
N LEU A 580 -10.17 -38.59 6.70
CA LEU A 580 -9.80 -38.80 8.10
C LEU A 580 -10.61 -37.84 8.99
N ARG A 581 -11.40 -38.35 9.93
CA ARG A 581 -12.27 -37.48 10.77
C ARG A 581 -11.51 -36.72 11.84
N GLN A 582 -10.78 -37.43 12.69
CA GLN A 582 -9.91 -36.83 13.69
C GLN A 582 -8.77 -37.79 14.03
N LYS A 583 -7.59 -37.26 14.34
CA LYS A 583 -6.49 -38.05 14.91
C LYS A 583 -5.54 -37.18 15.72
N ASN A 584 -5.20 -37.67 16.91
CA ASN A 584 -4.14 -37.11 17.75
C ASN A 584 -2.82 -37.83 17.45
N PHE A 585 -1.73 -37.08 17.51
CA PHE A 585 -0.37 -37.59 17.39
C PHE A 585 0.47 -36.99 18.51
N ASP A 586 1.19 -37.83 19.25
CA ASP A 586 2.31 -37.35 20.04
C ASP A 586 3.52 -37.20 19.10
N LEU A 587 4.01 -35.97 18.94
CA LEU A 587 5.11 -35.65 18.05
C LEU A 587 6.34 -35.33 18.91
N ALA A 588 7.14 -36.35 19.17
CA ALA A 588 8.44 -36.17 19.82
C ALA A 588 9.30 -35.14 19.05
N SER A 589 10.21 -34.49 19.77
CA SER A 589 10.97 -33.29 19.36
C SER A 589 11.93 -33.44 18.16
N SER A 590 11.83 -34.52 17.38
CA SER A 590 12.79 -34.89 16.33
C SER A 590 12.16 -35.67 15.15
N LEU A 591 10.92 -35.37 14.78
CA LEU A 591 10.34 -36.00 13.57
C LEU A 591 10.89 -35.35 12.28
N PRO A 592 11.36 -36.16 11.30
CA PRO A 592 11.69 -35.68 9.97
C PRO A 592 10.42 -35.23 9.21
N ASP A 593 10.59 -34.67 8.01
CA ASP A 593 9.49 -34.32 7.11
C ASP A 593 8.55 -35.53 6.92
N THR A 594 7.36 -35.46 7.51
CA THR A 594 6.45 -36.59 7.73
C THR A 594 5.25 -36.50 6.79
N VAL A 595 4.88 -37.59 6.14
CA VAL A 595 3.69 -37.68 5.29
C VAL A 595 2.64 -38.59 5.93
N ILE A 596 1.54 -38.00 6.36
CA ILE A 596 0.40 -38.71 6.94
C ILE A 596 -0.62 -39.00 5.84
N ARG A 597 -0.90 -40.27 5.57
CA ARG A 597 -2.01 -40.64 4.69
C ARG A 597 -3.34 -40.32 5.37
N LEU A 598 -4.18 -39.51 4.71
CA LEU A 598 -5.50 -39.12 5.20
C LEU A 598 -6.62 -40.02 4.66
N GLY A 599 -6.46 -40.55 3.44
CA GLY A 599 -7.42 -41.46 2.82
C GLY A 599 -7.37 -41.38 1.30
N ASN A 600 -8.45 -41.79 0.64
CA ASN A 600 -8.57 -41.66 -0.82
C ASN A 600 -8.95 -40.23 -1.23
N ILE A 601 -8.59 -39.81 -2.42
CA ILE A 601 -8.98 -38.50 -2.96
C ILE A 601 -10.52 -38.42 -3.08
N PRO A 602 -11.17 -37.36 -2.57
CA PRO A 602 -12.61 -37.16 -2.75
C PRO A 602 -12.98 -36.97 -4.23
N LYS A 603 -14.12 -37.50 -4.65
CA LYS A 603 -14.62 -37.32 -6.03
C LYS A 603 -14.95 -35.86 -6.34
N SER A 604 -15.41 -35.09 -5.35
CA SER A 604 -15.79 -33.69 -5.52
C SER A 604 -15.78 -32.90 -4.20
N GLY A 605 -15.78 -31.57 -4.30
CA GLY A 605 -15.98 -30.64 -3.20
C GLY A 605 -14.72 -30.38 -2.35
N LEU A 606 -14.90 -29.76 -1.19
CA LEU A 606 -13.81 -29.29 -0.33
C LEU A 606 -13.37 -30.33 0.69
N ALA A 607 -12.11 -30.78 0.66
CA ALA A 607 -11.47 -31.39 1.83
C ALA A 607 -10.68 -30.33 2.58
N ALA A 608 -10.85 -30.27 3.90
CA ALA A 608 -10.14 -29.33 4.77
C ALA A 608 -9.86 -29.92 6.15
N TYR A 609 -8.74 -29.49 6.73
CA TYR A 609 -8.26 -29.94 8.03
C TYR A 609 -7.78 -28.75 8.86
N ARG A 610 -8.09 -28.77 10.16
CA ARG A 610 -7.44 -27.96 11.18
C ARG A 610 -6.41 -28.81 11.89
N LEU A 611 -5.21 -28.28 12.00
CA LEU A 611 -4.16 -28.75 12.89
C LEU A 611 -4.13 -27.83 14.10
N THR A 612 -3.97 -28.38 15.30
CA THR A 612 -3.91 -27.63 16.57
C THR A 612 -2.86 -28.25 17.49
N TRP A 613 -2.17 -27.41 18.26
CA TRP A 613 -1.10 -27.84 19.17
C TRP A 613 -1.08 -27.01 20.46
N GLY A 614 -0.53 -27.57 21.53
CA GLY A 614 -0.36 -26.85 22.80
C GLY A 614 -1.66 -26.37 23.44
N SER A 615 -1.63 -25.18 24.06
CA SER A 615 -2.79 -24.58 24.73
C SER A 615 -3.78 -23.95 23.75
N SER A 616 -4.97 -23.60 24.25
CA SER A 616 -6.12 -23.06 23.52
C SER A 616 -5.95 -21.65 22.92
N ASP A 617 -4.73 -21.23 22.58
CA ASP A 617 -4.51 -20.01 21.80
C ASP A 617 -5.05 -20.22 20.37
N ARG A 618 -5.91 -19.30 19.94
CA ARG A 618 -6.44 -19.20 18.57
C ARG A 618 -5.36 -19.07 17.49
N ARG A 619 -4.14 -18.63 17.86
CA ARG A 619 -2.95 -18.63 16.96
C ARG A 619 -2.33 -20.02 16.78
N ASN A 620 -2.53 -20.96 17.71
CA ASN A 620 -1.98 -22.31 17.65
C ASN A 620 -2.80 -23.24 16.75
N GLN A 621 -3.09 -22.77 15.53
CA GLN A 621 -3.75 -23.58 14.51
C GLN A 621 -3.15 -23.34 13.13
N ILE A 622 -3.17 -24.39 12.30
CA ILE A 622 -3.00 -24.29 10.84
C ILE A 622 -4.21 -24.93 10.18
N VAL A 623 -4.89 -24.19 9.30
CA VAL A 623 -5.95 -24.72 8.44
C VAL A 623 -5.40 -24.91 7.02
N VAL A 624 -5.60 -26.11 6.47
CA VAL A 624 -5.25 -26.47 5.09
C VAL A 624 -6.47 -27.03 4.37
N PHE A 625 -6.59 -26.76 3.07
CA PHE A 625 -7.69 -27.27 2.26
C PHE A 625 -7.29 -27.52 0.81
N SER A 626 -8.11 -28.29 0.09
CA SER A 626 -8.04 -28.50 -1.35
C SER A 626 -9.45 -28.78 -1.87
N TYR A 627 -9.83 -28.15 -2.97
CA TYR A 627 -11.03 -28.55 -3.73
C TYR A 627 -10.72 -29.75 -4.63
N PHE A 628 -11.77 -30.51 -4.95
CA PHE A 628 -11.74 -31.65 -5.85
C PHE A 628 -12.82 -31.54 -6.93
N PRO A 629 -12.51 -31.82 -8.22
CA PRO A 629 -11.18 -32.03 -8.77
C PRO A 629 -10.26 -30.81 -8.55
N GLN A 630 -8.94 -31.03 -8.43
CA GLN A 630 -8.01 -29.98 -8.05
C GLN A 630 -7.90 -28.89 -9.13
N THR A 631 -8.25 -27.66 -8.78
CA THR A 631 -8.03 -26.48 -9.62
C THR A 631 -6.54 -26.31 -9.92
N TYR A 632 -6.23 -25.90 -11.15
CA TYR A 632 -4.87 -25.68 -11.66
C TYR A 632 -3.93 -26.90 -11.69
N LEU A 633 -4.40 -28.13 -11.42
CA LEU A 633 -3.54 -29.32 -11.49
C LEU A 633 -2.93 -29.52 -12.89
N ASN A 634 -3.73 -29.34 -13.95
CA ASN A 634 -3.27 -29.44 -15.34
C ASN A 634 -2.68 -28.11 -15.89
N GLN A 635 -3.03 -26.98 -15.28
CA GLN A 635 -2.57 -25.63 -15.63
C GLN A 635 -1.97 -24.97 -14.38
N PRO A 636 -0.76 -25.38 -13.96
CA PRO A 636 -0.17 -25.04 -12.65
C PRO A 636 0.13 -23.56 -12.48
N PHE A 637 0.25 -22.85 -13.59
CA PHE A 637 0.42 -21.42 -13.66
C PHE A 637 -0.94 -20.76 -13.86
N ARG A 638 -1.39 -20.02 -12.85
CA ARG A 638 -2.60 -19.20 -12.94
C ARG A 638 -2.36 -18.12 -13.99
N GLN A 639 -3.17 -18.09 -15.05
CA GLN A 639 -3.04 -17.18 -16.20
C GLN A 639 -2.85 -15.70 -15.81
N TRP A 640 -3.40 -15.31 -14.65
CA TRP A 640 -3.39 -13.94 -14.15
C TRP A 640 -2.84 -13.83 -12.72
N GLN A 641 -1.85 -14.65 -12.34
CA GLN A 641 -1.14 -14.53 -11.06
C GLN A 641 0.17 -13.77 -11.26
N ALA A 642 0.42 -12.75 -10.45
CA ALA A 642 1.61 -11.93 -10.61
C ALA A 642 2.84 -12.72 -10.17
N PHE A 643 3.88 -12.83 -11.00
CA PHE A 643 5.15 -13.36 -10.51
C PHE A 643 5.77 -12.48 -9.41
N ARG A 644 5.30 -11.23 -9.25
CA ARG A 644 5.58 -10.32 -8.13
C ARG A 644 4.88 -10.68 -6.81
N SER A 645 3.93 -11.60 -6.83
CA SER A 645 3.15 -12.03 -5.67
C SER A 645 3.92 -12.92 -4.68
N GLY A 646 4.91 -13.66 -5.21
CA GLY A 646 5.66 -14.65 -4.46
C GLY A 646 5.03 -16.04 -4.50
N GLY A 647 5.57 -16.95 -3.69
CA GLY A 647 5.11 -18.33 -3.64
C GLY A 647 6.16 -19.27 -3.06
N ASP A 648 6.03 -20.55 -3.38
CA ASP A 648 7.02 -21.57 -3.06
C ASP A 648 8.07 -21.68 -4.16
N ILE A 649 7.64 -21.75 -5.43
CA ILE A 649 8.54 -21.90 -6.59
C ILE A 649 8.19 -20.89 -7.69
N LEU A 650 9.20 -20.18 -8.19
CA LEU A 650 9.13 -19.45 -9.47
C LEU A 650 9.89 -20.23 -10.53
N PHE A 651 9.23 -20.58 -11.64
CA PHE A 651 9.86 -21.14 -12.82
C PHE A 651 10.27 -20.02 -13.79
N ALA A 652 11.55 -19.68 -13.81
CA ALA A 652 12.12 -18.76 -14.80
C ALA A 652 12.48 -19.55 -16.06
N HIS A 653 11.87 -19.23 -17.20
CA HIS A 653 12.04 -20.00 -18.43
C HIS A 653 12.56 -19.12 -19.57
N GLN A 654 13.24 -19.74 -20.54
CA GLN A 654 13.50 -19.08 -21.82
C GLN A 654 12.16 -18.78 -22.51
N SER A 655 12.11 -17.72 -23.32
CA SER A 655 10.90 -17.33 -24.06
C SER A 655 10.42 -18.38 -25.08
N GLU A 656 11.21 -19.44 -25.32
CA GLU A 656 10.89 -20.54 -26.22
C GLU A 656 9.87 -21.54 -25.67
N SER A 657 9.04 -22.07 -26.57
CA SER A 657 7.94 -22.97 -26.20
C SER A 657 8.37 -24.29 -25.54
N LYS A 658 9.58 -24.80 -25.81
CA LYS A 658 10.09 -26.04 -25.20
C LYS A 658 10.40 -25.83 -23.71
N SER A 659 11.10 -24.75 -23.38
CA SER A 659 11.45 -24.39 -21.99
C SER A 659 10.19 -24.13 -21.15
N TYR A 660 9.19 -23.45 -21.71
CA TYR A 660 7.88 -23.30 -21.07
C TYR A 660 7.13 -24.64 -20.86
N LYS A 661 7.16 -25.56 -21.84
CA LYS A 661 6.58 -26.92 -21.67
C LYS A 661 7.27 -27.72 -20.56
N LEU A 662 8.56 -27.53 -20.35
CA LEU A 662 9.31 -28.16 -19.26
C LEU A 662 8.94 -27.55 -17.90
N ALA A 663 8.84 -26.22 -17.82
CA ALA A 663 8.32 -25.52 -16.65
C ALA A 663 6.89 -25.97 -16.31
N LEU A 664 6.02 -26.14 -17.32
CA LEU A 664 4.65 -26.60 -17.16
C LEU A 664 4.59 -27.98 -16.48
N LYS A 665 5.35 -28.98 -16.98
CA LYS A 665 5.40 -30.32 -16.37
C LYS A 665 5.92 -30.29 -14.92
N ALA A 666 6.98 -29.54 -14.67
CA ALA A 666 7.53 -29.39 -13.32
C ALA A 666 6.54 -28.67 -12.37
N GLY A 667 5.81 -27.68 -12.87
CA GLY A 667 4.74 -26.99 -12.15
C GLY A 667 3.56 -27.91 -11.81
N GLN A 668 3.16 -28.82 -12.71
CA GLN A 668 2.10 -29.81 -12.46
C GLN A 668 2.49 -30.75 -11.30
N LEU A 669 3.73 -31.26 -11.31
CA LEU A 669 4.28 -32.07 -10.22
C LEU A 669 4.33 -31.29 -8.90
N ALA A 670 4.76 -30.02 -8.94
CA ALA A 670 4.80 -29.16 -7.76
C ALA A 670 3.40 -28.87 -7.19
N ARG A 671 2.37 -28.63 -8.02
CA ARG A 671 0.97 -28.46 -7.58
C ARG A 671 0.42 -29.73 -6.92
N ALA A 672 0.72 -30.92 -7.43
CA ALA A 672 0.35 -32.20 -6.78
C ALA A 672 0.99 -32.36 -5.38
N LYS A 673 2.17 -31.74 -5.16
CA LYS A 673 2.81 -31.63 -3.83
C LYS A 673 2.33 -30.44 -2.99
N GLY A 674 1.22 -29.79 -3.37
CA GLY A 674 0.63 -28.67 -2.62
C GLY A 674 1.48 -27.40 -2.62
N LEU A 675 2.33 -27.20 -3.64
CA LEU A 675 3.19 -26.03 -3.75
C LEU A 675 2.51 -24.92 -4.57
N ALA A 676 2.58 -23.67 -4.09
CA ALA A 676 2.17 -22.50 -4.84
C ALA A 676 3.28 -22.13 -5.84
N VAL A 677 2.97 -22.24 -7.14
CA VAL A 677 3.95 -22.04 -8.21
C VAL A 677 3.54 -20.96 -9.20
N ASN A 678 4.53 -20.17 -9.61
CA ASN A 678 4.44 -19.14 -10.65
C ASN A 678 5.50 -19.37 -11.72
N HIS A 679 5.42 -18.62 -12.82
CA HIS A 679 6.45 -18.61 -13.86
C HIS A 679 6.73 -17.18 -14.34
N THR A 680 7.87 -16.98 -15.00
CA THR A 680 8.21 -15.74 -15.69
C THR A 680 9.28 -15.99 -16.76
N SER A 681 9.46 -15.07 -17.71
CA SER A 681 10.62 -15.11 -18.59
C SER A 681 11.89 -14.74 -17.81
N ILE A 682 13.03 -15.35 -18.16
CA ILE A 682 14.35 -14.99 -17.62
C ILE A 682 14.62 -13.48 -17.76
N ASP A 683 14.23 -12.86 -18.87
CA ASP A 683 14.41 -11.42 -19.13
C ASP A 683 13.54 -10.53 -18.21
N SER A 684 12.58 -11.11 -17.47
CA SER A 684 11.70 -10.43 -16.50
C SER A 684 12.14 -10.61 -15.04
N LEU A 685 13.29 -11.26 -14.78
CA LEU A 685 13.84 -11.38 -13.43
C LEU A 685 14.32 -10.02 -12.89
N PHE A 686 13.97 -9.73 -11.65
CA PHE A 686 14.46 -8.56 -10.91
C PHE A 686 14.93 -8.96 -9.50
N PRO A 687 15.84 -8.19 -8.86
CA PRO A 687 16.61 -8.66 -7.70
C PRO A 687 15.73 -9.19 -6.56
N ASN A 688 14.68 -8.45 -6.21
CA ASN A 688 13.90 -8.74 -5.01
C ASN A 688 13.01 -9.99 -5.10
N LEU A 689 12.92 -10.65 -6.27
CA LEU A 689 12.24 -11.95 -6.43
C LEU A 689 12.81 -13.05 -5.52
N ALA A 690 14.10 -13.01 -5.18
CA ALA A 690 14.75 -13.98 -4.29
C ALA A 690 14.10 -14.05 -2.89
N TYR A 691 13.53 -12.94 -2.42
CA TYR A 691 12.83 -12.87 -1.13
C TYR A 691 11.34 -13.24 -1.23
N LYS A 692 10.79 -13.22 -2.45
CA LYS A 692 9.38 -13.55 -2.73
C LYS A 692 9.13 -15.05 -2.91
N TYR A 693 10.15 -15.83 -3.28
CA TYR A 693 10.03 -17.28 -3.48
C TYR A 693 11.00 -18.07 -2.62
N SER A 694 10.54 -19.21 -2.11
CA SER A 694 11.40 -20.17 -1.42
C SER A 694 12.40 -20.81 -2.39
N ARG A 695 12.04 -20.98 -3.67
CA ARG A 695 12.89 -21.52 -4.73
C ARG A 695 12.69 -20.79 -6.05
N ILE A 696 13.76 -20.66 -6.84
CA ILE A 696 13.70 -20.21 -8.23
C ILE A 696 14.31 -21.32 -9.08
N ILE A 697 13.55 -21.84 -10.03
CA ILE A 697 13.97 -22.91 -10.93
C ILE A 697 14.11 -22.31 -12.32
N ILE A 698 15.33 -22.34 -12.86
CA ILE A 698 15.60 -21.90 -14.23
C ILE A 698 15.46 -23.11 -15.15
N THR A 699 14.52 -23.09 -16.09
CA THR A 699 14.38 -24.13 -17.11
C THR A 699 15.01 -23.69 -18.43
N LEU A 700 15.95 -24.48 -18.94
CA LEU A 700 16.61 -24.28 -20.22
C LEU A 700 16.37 -25.47 -21.15
N THR A 701 16.35 -25.21 -22.46
CA THR A 701 16.40 -26.27 -23.48
C THR A 701 17.56 -26.09 -24.46
N ASP A 702 18.03 -24.85 -24.60
CA ASP A 702 19.03 -24.43 -25.57
C ASP A 702 19.95 -23.36 -24.92
N SER A 703 21.02 -22.92 -25.60
CA SER A 703 21.96 -21.92 -25.06
C SER A 703 21.31 -20.55 -24.76
N LEU A 704 21.72 -19.88 -23.68
CA LEU A 704 21.21 -18.55 -23.31
C LEU A 704 21.62 -17.46 -24.31
N THR A 705 20.69 -16.56 -24.67
CA THR A 705 21.01 -15.35 -25.43
C THR A 705 21.87 -14.38 -24.62
N GLY A 706 22.56 -13.43 -25.26
CA GLY A 706 23.35 -12.40 -24.57
C GLY A 706 22.52 -11.57 -23.55
N SER A 707 21.27 -11.24 -23.89
CA SER A 707 20.36 -10.53 -22.97
C SER A 707 20.01 -11.37 -21.74
N GLN A 708 19.73 -12.67 -21.93
CA GLN A 708 19.39 -13.59 -20.85
C GLN A 708 20.59 -13.87 -19.94
N GLN A 709 21.79 -14.00 -20.52
CA GLN A 709 23.04 -14.08 -19.76
C GLN A 709 23.25 -12.83 -18.91
N GLN A 710 23.09 -11.64 -19.49
CA GLN A 710 23.22 -10.36 -18.77
C GLN A 710 22.15 -10.20 -17.68
N ALA A 711 20.91 -10.57 -17.94
CA ALA A 711 19.81 -10.55 -16.97
C ALA A 711 20.10 -11.46 -15.77
N LEU A 712 20.53 -12.71 -16.03
CA LEU A 712 20.93 -13.65 -14.98
C LEU A 712 22.16 -13.18 -14.21
N GLN A 713 23.21 -12.70 -14.89
CA GLN A 713 24.41 -12.15 -14.23
C GLN A 713 24.06 -10.97 -13.32
N LYS A 714 23.27 -10.01 -13.82
CA LYS A 714 22.78 -8.87 -13.02
C LYS A 714 21.95 -9.33 -11.83
N TRP A 715 21.11 -10.34 -12.00
CA TRP A 715 20.29 -10.89 -10.93
C TRP A 715 21.12 -11.63 -9.87
N PHE A 716 22.09 -12.47 -10.26
CA PHE A 716 23.00 -13.13 -9.32
C PHE A 716 23.88 -12.12 -8.56
N ALA A 717 24.44 -11.13 -9.26
CA ALA A 717 25.29 -10.08 -8.68
C ALA A 717 24.56 -9.20 -7.65
N THR A 718 23.24 -9.04 -7.78
CA THR A 718 22.43 -8.20 -6.88
C THR A 718 21.75 -8.97 -5.75
N THR A 719 21.57 -10.29 -5.88
CA THR A 719 20.90 -11.11 -4.85
C THR A 719 21.85 -11.72 -3.84
N GLY A 720 23.11 -11.98 -4.20
CA GLY A 720 24.16 -12.48 -3.30
C GLY A 720 23.92 -13.87 -2.68
N ASN A 721 22.76 -14.49 -2.93
CA ASN A 721 22.29 -15.70 -2.24
C ASN A 721 21.77 -16.72 -3.26
N VAL A 722 22.70 -17.48 -3.85
CA VAL A 722 22.42 -18.44 -4.93
C VAL A 722 21.80 -19.75 -4.42
N GLN A 723 21.77 -19.99 -3.10
CA GLN A 723 21.35 -21.25 -2.48
C GLN A 723 19.90 -21.69 -2.77
N ASN A 724 19.04 -20.77 -3.23
CA ASN A 724 17.63 -21.04 -3.55
C ASN A 724 17.39 -21.30 -5.05
N THR A 725 18.44 -21.31 -5.89
CA THR A 725 18.34 -21.41 -7.34
C THR A 725 18.71 -22.81 -7.83
N SER A 726 17.87 -23.42 -8.66
CA SER A 726 18.14 -24.72 -9.30
C SER A 726 18.04 -24.62 -10.82
N LEU A 727 18.93 -25.31 -11.53
CA LEU A 727 18.92 -25.38 -13.00
C LEU A 727 18.29 -26.70 -13.47
N ILE A 728 17.40 -26.60 -14.45
CA ILE A 728 16.78 -27.72 -15.17
C ILE A 728 17.15 -27.57 -16.65
N ASN A 729 17.79 -28.58 -17.23
CA ASN A 729 18.18 -28.61 -18.64
C ASN A 729 17.80 -29.96 -19.26
N SER A 730 17.28 -29.96 -20.49
CA SER A 730 16.95 -31.18 -21.26
C SER A 730 18.13 -31.86 -21.95
N GLY A 731 19.34 -31.27 -21.96
CA GLY A 731 20.54 -31.88 -22.53
C GLY A 731 21.85 -31.34 -21.95
N LEU A 732 22.78 -32.23 -21.60
CA LEU A 732 24.11 -31.88 -21.07
C LEU A 732 25.07 -31.38 -22.18
N SER A 733 26.16 -30.70 -21.76
CA SER A 733 27.30 -30.19 -22.58
C SER A 733 27.03 -28.91 -23.41
N LYS A 734 27.91 -27.90 -23.51
CA LYS A 734 29.18 -27.47 -22.85
C LYS A 734 29.36 -25.99 -23.30
N THR A 735 29.08 -24.95 -22.52
CA THR A 735 29.98 -24.32 -21.53
C THR A 735 29.27 -23.06 -20.98
N LEU A 736 29.52 -22.71 -19.71
CA LEU A 736 29.28 -21.39 -19.14
C LEU A 736 30.48 -21.11 -18.21
N PRO A 737 31.16 -19.94 -18.29
CA PRO A 737 32.28 -19.63 -17.42
C PRO A 737 31.78 -19.30 -16.00
N SER A 738 32.55 -19.69 -14.97
CA SER A 738 32.19 -19.47 -13.57
C SER A 738 32.59 -18.08 -13.06
N PRO A 739 31.91 -17.57 -12.04
CA PRO A 739 32.52 -17.10 -10.82
C PRO A 739 32.45 -18.23 -9.77
N ALA A 740 33.60 -18.79 -9.39
CA ALA A 740 33.68 -20.06 -8.66
C ALA A 740 32.97 -20.04 -7.28
N GLY A 741 32.23 -21.11 -6.96
CA GLY A 741 31.61 -21.26 -5.62
C GLY A 741 30.36 -22.15 -5.49
N LEU A 742 29.90 -22.87 -6.52
CA LEU A 742 28.67 -23.69 -6.46
C LEU A 742 28.98 -25.21 -6.25
N THR A 743 29.01 -25.65 -4.99
CA THR A 743 29.41 -27.01 -4.58
C THR A 743 28.27 -28.06 -4.45
N GLU A 744 28.46 -29.19 -5.14
CA GLU A 744 28.21 -30.62 -4.83
C GLU A 744 26.90 -31.28 -4.28
N TRP A 745 26.78 -32.59 -4.54
CA TRP A 745 25.58 -33.35 -4.95
C TRP A 745 24.83 -34.20 -3.89
N GLU A 746 23.56 -34.49 -4.23
CA GLU A 746 22.66 -35.60 -3.78
C GLU A 746 22.19 -35.70 -2.30
N THR A 747 21.13 -36.44 -1.92
CA THR A 747 20.08 -37.29 -2.60
C THR A 747 18.65 -36.81 -2.19
N GLY A 748 17.49 -37.35 -2.62
CA GLY A 748 17.14 -38.33 -3.68
C GLY A 748 15.73 -38.97 -3.49
N SER A 749 14.74 -38.62 -4.33
CA SER A 749 13.44 -39.34 -4.53
C SER A 749 12.67 -38.87 -5.79
N LEU A 750 13.08 -37.74 -6.39
CA LEU A 750 12.68 -37.27 -7.72
C LEU A 750 13.51 -37.89 -8.87
N ALA A 751 14.26 -38.96 -8.57
CA ALA A 751 15.29 -39.51 -9.45
C ALA A 751 14.78 -40.22 -10.72
N SER A 752 13.53 -40.68 -10.75
CA SER A 752 12.98 -41.43 -11.91
C SER A 752 12.72 -40.59 -13.17
N LEU A 753 12.88 -39.27 -13.11
CA LEU A 753 12.71 -38.36 -14.24
C LEU A 753 13.97 -37.55 -14.61
N GLY A 754 15.12 -37.81 -13.98
CA GLY A 754 16.40 -37.20 -14.39
C GLY A 754 16.51 -35.67 -14.22
N PHE A 755 15.68 -35.06 -13.36
CA PHE A 755 15.63 -33.59 -13.22
C PHE A 755 15.99 -33.07 -11.82
N ALA A 756 17.05 -32.26 -11.80
CA ALA A 756 17.48 -31.32 -10.75
C ALA A 756 17.87 -31.89 -9.38
N ARG A 757 18.70 -31.09 -8.70
CA ARG A 757 19.35 -31.38 -7.43
C ARG A 757 18.84 -30.44 -6.35
N PHE A 758 18.57 -30.97 -5.16
CA PHE A 758 17.90 -30.25 -4.08
C PHE A 758 18.89 -29.87 -2.98
N LEU A 759 19.08 -28.57 -2.75
CA LEU A 759 19.56 -28.08 -1.47
C LEU A 759 18.34 -27.80 -0.58
N GLN A 760 18.42 -28.14 0.71
CA GLN A 760 17.49 -27.59 1.71
C GLN A 760 17.95 -26.20 2.12
N ALA A 761 17.01 -25.27 2.24
CA ALA A 761 17.25 -24.00 2.91
C ALA A 761 16.44 -24.02 4.20
N THR A 762 17.12 -23.91 5.33
CA THR A 762 16.50 -23.38 6.54
C THR A 762 15.99 -21.97 6.20
N PRO A 763 14.78 -21.57 6.64
CA PRO A 763 14.38 -20.18 6.56
C PRO A 763 15.36 -19.37 7.40
N SER A 764 16.22 -18.58 6.76
CA SER A 764 17.01 -17.60 7.50
C SER A 764 16.06 -16.59 8.13
N THR A 765 16.32 -16.27 9.40
CA THR A 765 15.66 -15.20 10.14
C THR A 765 15.56 -13.96 9.25
N PRO A 766 14.40 -13.27 9.18
CA PRO A 766 14.25 -12.12 8.29
C PRO A 766 15.39 -11.12 8.52
N ILE A 767 16.18 -10.88 7.46
CA ILE A 767 17.24 -9.88 7.47
C ILE A 767 16.56 -8.55 7.77
N LYS A 768 16.76 -8.01 8.98
CA LYS A 768 16.25 -6.69 9.35
C LYS A 768 16.85 -5.66 8.38
N PRO A 769 16.03 -4.89 7.63
CA PRO A 769 16.55 -3.82 6.78
C PRO A 769 16.96 -2.64 7.69
N GLY A 770 18.15 -2.72 8.28
CA GLY A 770 18.55 -1.74 9.29
C GLY A 770 19.90 -1.94 9.95
N LEU A 771 20.99 -1.79 9.17
CA LEU A 771 22.16 -1.02 9.62
C LEU A 771 23.04 -0.59 8.43
N LYS A 772 22.74 0.58 7.82
CA LYS A 772 23.74 1.30 7.02
C LYS A 772 24.59 2.14 7.97
N SER A 773 25.56 1.50 8.62
CA SER A 773 26.52 2.17 9.51
C SER A 773 27.84 1.43 9.50
N PHE A 774 28.94 2.15 9.32
CA PHE A 774 30.33 1.67 9.27
C PHE A 774 30.66 0.65 8.16
N ILE A 775 31.24 1.16 7.05
CA ILE A 775 32.68 1.01 6.76
C ILE A 775 33.10 2.21 5.88
N ARG A 776 33.94 3.07 6.45
CA ARG A 776 34.85 4.01 5.77
C ARG A 776 36.17 3.90 6.56
N LEU A 777 37.30 4.16 5.88
CA LEU A 777 38.66 3.75 6.25
C LEU A 777 38.89 2.23 6.06
N ALA A 778 40.01 1.76 5.50
CA ALA A 778 41.25 2.47 5.13
C ALA A 778 41.63 2.34 3.64
N ILE A 779 42.27 3.38 3.12
CA ILE A 779 43.22 3.33 1.99
C ILE A 779 44.62 3.27 2.63
N GLN A 780 45.61 2.67 1.95
CA GLN A 780 46.96 2.30 2.42
C GLN A 780 46.95 1.00 3.26
N GLN A 781 47.42 -0.15 2.77
CA GLN A 781 48.55 -0.43 1.85
C GLN A 781 48.17 -1.38 0.69
#